data_AF-I5AUN6-F1
#
_entry.id   AF-I5AUN6-F1
#
_cell.length_a   1.000
_cell.length_b   1.000
_cell.length_c   1.000
_cell.angle_alpha   90.00
_cell.angle_beta   90.00
_cell.angle_gamma   90.00
#
_symmetry.space_group_name_H-M   'P 1'
#
loop_
_entity.id
_entity.type
_entity.pdbx_description
1 polymer ?
#
loop_
_entity_poly.entity_id
_entity_poly.type
_entity_poly.pdbx_seq_one_letter_code
_entity_poly.pdbx_strand_id
1 'polypeptide(L)'
;MRGKKAITFLLVSVLLCGCSSGKEDRKPPMAHPAGAEAAEEESQIPEELSYPGDTVLRMATGYNSPKAGMSFDEETAKGGVTLFDGSVYQPGDLKPTWAEVEKRLHFKIEDKYRGKNVEEELAYWRSRLNEVDLVVGNAPSLHALGEAGKLVDLSKYLDLMPSFREKLEEYDMVRLSVTGNTDMGSVYFAPYFDGIDDIERMPLMRSDWVQRLLDGEGAFAAESCGKTGEPHYEPYMPLSGKYDIDVVKPDGKSTETIVKNYDAFGNVIESMNQRGSMNGVEAVNLLRQYIDETYGGYYGAKRSDLFIGQNAAWDADELVALLRCIEANPQTLNGTEEVAGIFTREDANNQRRCDMFRLAGLLFGVRGLDSRQDYLYFGKTGKLIDARLQTETYQALGRMHDMVLEGLISESFRKGTSMTSAEMLERDMGFMHYDYNQTQTVYNRTKLQADAGEKYMPVLPPVAKWYDGTGSKFMRFTESWRSAKSLGWAISADGIADDRDKLCAALKLIDYAYSDEGVILMSYGPDACIRKKEDGSYAMFSYEGREIPEISPELYEEVWKEDGNFTDYARRYLGSTLGFLKSHAVEYQCMEDAGKEGEANIENAVALGVVRHPELSQEENLWYSLIPTTFPLTRKEMDLLNIYPDMNDCFSPSKDGNNLLVDIIVNGFEGTADSEAKIAYKVNKEMGGGESLKIMQSAMDRLFLCYG
;
A
#
# COMPACT_ATOMS: atom_id res chain seq x y z
N MET A 1 -8.64 -15.59 -56.95
CA MET A 1 -10.04 -15.79 -56.53
C MET A 1 -10.11 -15.92 -55.02
N ARG A 2 -10.45 -14.83 -54.35
CA ARG A 2 -11.01 -14.72 -53.00
C ARG A 2 -11.36 -13.25 -52.84
N GLY A 3 -12.64 -12.96 -52.64
CA GLY A 3 -13.15 -11.60 -52.59
C GLY A 3 -13.19 -11.07 -51.17
N LYS A 4 -12.76 -9.80 -51.07
CA LYS A 4 -13.36 -8.65 -50.37
C LYS A 4 -12.35 -7.95 -49.45
N LYS A 5 -11.80 -6.85 -49.97
CA LYS A 5 -11.29 -5.64 -49.29
C LYS A 5 -10.85 -4.62 -50.36
N ALA A 6 -11.17 -3.34 -50.17
CA ALA A 6 -10.42 -2.12 -50.58
C ALA A 6 -11.41 -0.93 -50.46
N ILE A 7 -11.22 0.05 -49.56
CA ILE A 7 -10.17 1.10 -49.52
C ILE A 7 -10.23 1.98 -50.76
N THR A 8 -10.39 3.31 -50.59
CA THR A 8 -9.36 4.32 -50.92
C THR A 8 -9.87 5.74 -50.68
N PHE A 9 -9.14 6.44 -49.81
CA PHE A 9 -9.00 7.89 -49.71
C PHE A 9 -8.07 8.38 -50.83
N LEU A 10 -8.35 9.50 -51.52
CA LEU A 10 -7.29 10.48 -51.84
C LEU A 10 -7.80 11.86 -52.29
N LEU A 11 -7.05 12.86 -51.81
CA LEU A 11 -7.05 14.30 -52.00
C LEU A 11 -7.08 14.79 -53.46
N VAL A 12 -7.55 16.03 -53.69
CA VAL A 12 -6.71 17.17 -54.18
C VAL A 12 -7.31 18.51 -53.70
N SER A 13 -6.40 19.42 -53.38
CA SER A 13 -6.41 20.74 -52.74
C SER A 13 -6.71 21.94 -53.67
N VAL A 14 -7.16 23.07 -53.09
CA VAL A 14 -6.70 24.45 -53.40
C VAL A 14 -6.74 25.33 -52.14
N LEU A 15 -5.64 26.06 -51.92
CA LEU A 15 -5.34 26.99 -50.83
C LEU A 15 -6.13 28.31 -50.88
N LEU A 16 -6.25 29.00 -49.74
CA LEU A 16 -5.68 30.35 -49.54
C LEU A 16 -5.53 30.70 -48.04
N CYS A 17 -4.40 31.34 -47.73
CA CYS A 17 -3.81 31.60 -46.42
C CYS A 17 -4.58 32.56 -45.50
N GLY A 18 -4.36 32.39 -44.19
CA GLY A 18 -4.57 33.43 -43.17
C GLY A 18 -4.15 32.94 -41.79
N CYS A 19 -2.94 33.27 -41.35
CA CYS A 19 -2.42 32.99 -40.00
C CYS A 19 -3.11 33.87 -38.95
N SER A 20 -3.68 33.30 -37.88
CA SER A 20 -3.54 33.87 -36.53
C SER A 20 -3.83 32.83 -35.44
N SER A 21 -2.94 32.79 -34.45
CA SER A 21 -3.02 32.12 -33.17
C SER A 21 -4.25 32.53 -32.34
N GLY A 22 -4.88 31.59 -31.64
CA GLY A 22 -5.85 31.88 -30.57
C GLY A 22 -6.29 30.60 -29.87
N LYS A 23 -5.99 30.49 -28.57
CA LYS A 23 -6.50 29.46 -27.65
C LYS A 23 -8.03 29.57 -27.60
N GLU A 24 -8.76 28.45 -27.74
CA GLU A 24 -10.19 28.39 -27.49
C GLU A 24 -10.46 27.92 -26.06
N ASP A 25 -11.02 28.82 -25.26
CA ASP A 25 -11.57 28.58 -23.93
C ASP A 25 -12.85 27.73 -24.01
N ARG A 26 -12.92 26.67 -23.20
CA ARG A 26 -14.15 25.92 -22.95
C ARG A 26 -15.05 26.74 -22.01
N LYS A 27 -16.29 27.02 -22.44
CA LYS A 27 -17.34 27.65 -21.62
C LYS A 27 -17.91 26.66 -20.59
N PRO A 28 -18.30 27.12 -19.38
CA PRO A 28 -18.98 26.30 -18.39
C PRO A 28 -20.48 26.09 -18.73
N PRO A 29 -21.15 25.05 -18.19
CA PRO A 29 -22.55 24.75 -18.48
C PRO A 29 -23.53 25.70 -17.76
N MET A 30 -24.72 25.85 -18.36
CA MET A 30 -25.78 26.78 -17.98
C MET A 30 -26.49 26.44 -16.65
N ALA A 31 -26.88 27.50 -15.95
CA ALA A 31 -27.73 27.49 -14.76
C ALA A 31 -29.17 26.98 -15.01
N HIS A 32 -29.74 26.32 -14.00
CA HIS A 32 -31.18 26.01 -13.89
C HIS A 32 -31.84 26.79 -12.73
N PRO A 33 -33.18 27.03 -12.79
CA PRO A 33 -33.81 28.21 -12.20
C PRO A 33 -34.28 28.05 -10.76
N ALA A 34 -34.30 29.19 -10.07
CA ALA A 34 -34.67 29.39 -8.67
C ALA A 34 -36.16 29.16 -8.34
N GLY A 35 -36.42 28.72 -7.11
CA GLY A 35 -37.72 28.88 -6.46
C GLY A 35 -37.92 28.05 -5.18
N ALA A 36 -37.48 28.57 -4.04
CA ALA A 36 -38.23 28.68 -2.77
C ALA A 36 -37.28 29.14 -1.64
N GLU A 37 -37.62 30.27 -1.03
CA GLU A 37 -36.84 31.02 -0.03
C GLU A 37 -36.46 30.18 1.20
N ALA A 38 -35.15 30.06 1.43
CA ALA A 38 -34.56 29.87 2.75
C ALA A 38 -33.72 31.13 3.02
N ALA A 39 -33.93 31.76 4.17
CA ALA A 39 -33.28 32.98 4.58
C ALA A 39 -31.75 32.85 4.50
N GLU A 40 -31.13 33.76 3.76
CA GLU A 40 -29.68 33.98 3.70
C GLU A 40 -29.16 34.42 5.08
N GLU A 41 -28.44 33.54 5.75
CA GLU A 41 -27.26 33.92 6.54
C GLU A 41 -26.04 33.45 5.76
N GLU A 42 -25.63 34.22 4.75
CA GLU A 42 -24.29 34.09 4.18
C GLU A 42 -23.27 34.47 5.26
N SER A 43 -22.75 33.45 5.95
CA SER A 43 -21.45 33.55 6.61
C SER A 43 -20.43 33.99 5.56
N GLN A 44 -19.95 35.23 5.65
CA GLN A 44 -19.00 35.79 4.69
C GLN A 44 -17.67 35.03 4.78
N ILE A 45 -17.44 34.17 3.78
CA ILE A 45 -16.16 33.49 3.56
C ILE A 45 -15.03 34.52 3.65
N PRO A 46 -13.94 34.25 4.40
CA PRO A 46 -12.83 35.18 4.49
C PRO A 46 -12.18 35.48 3.14
N GLU A 47 -11.74 36.73 2.93
CA GLU A 47 -10.94 37.07 1.74
C GLU A 47 -9.50 36.53 1.86
N GLU A 48 -8.99 36.44 3.09
CA GLU A 48 -7.66 35.91 3.42
C GLU A 48 -7.68 35.15 4.76
N LEU A 49 -6.74 34.20 4.91
CA LEU A 49 -6.54 33.44 6.15
C LEU A 49 -5.63 34.24 7.11
N SER A 50 -6.22 35.24 7.78
CA SER A 50 -5.55 36.12 8.74
C SER A 50 -6.17 35.98 10.14
N TYR A 51 -5.33 36.05 11.17
CA TYR A 51 -5.71 35.90 12.58
C TYR A 51 -4.61 36.47 13.51
N PRO A 52 -4.94 36.85 14.76
CA PRO A 52 -3.96 37.29 15.76
C PRO A 52 -2.95 36.20 16.14
N GLY A 53 -1.71 36.60 16.43
CA GLY A 53 -0.60 35.69 16.76
C GLY A 53 -0.78 34.87 18.05
N ASP A 54 -1.75 35.24 18.88
CA ASP A 54 -2.14 34.60 20.14
C ASP A 54 -3.42 33.77 20.02
N THR A 55 -3.93 33.57 18.79
CA THR A 55 -5.05 32.67 18.51
C THR A 55 -4.73 31.27 19.04
N VAL A 56 -5.65 30.68 19.82
CA VAL A 56 -5.47 29.35 20.41
C VAL A 56 -6.34 28.34 19.65
N LEU A 57 -5.71 27.28 19.15
CA LEU A 57 -6.35 26.10 18.58
C LEU A 57 -6.31 24.94 19.58
N ARG A 58 -7.49 24.48 20.00
CA ARG A 58 -7.67 23.27 20.82
C ARG A 58 -7.70 22.06 19.90
N MET A 59 -6.70 21.20 19.97
CA MET A 59 -6.51 20.16 18.96
C MET A 59 -6.51 18.77 19.59
N ALA A 60 -7.44 17.91 19.18
CA ALA A 60 -7.45 16.50 19.52
C ALA A 60 -6.91 15.67 18.36
N THR A 61 -5.63 15.86 18.07
CA THR A 61 -4.93 15.22 16.95
C THR A 61 -3.81 14.33 17.46
N GLY A 62 -3.76 13.12 16.91
CA GLY A 62 -2.83 12.06 17.28
C GLY A 62 -3.11 10.82 16.44
N TYR A 63 -2.46 9.71 16.76
CA TYR A 63 -2.60 8.48 15.97
C TYR A 63 -3.30 7.34 16.73
N ASN A 64 -2.64 6.76 17.73
CA ASN A 64 -3.14 5.53 18.36
C ASN A 64 -2.77 5.30 19.83
N SER A 65 -1.90 6.12 20.40
CA SER A 65 -1.40 5.97 21.76
C SER A 65 -0.98 7.33 22.33
N PRO A 66 -0.75 7.45 23.65
CA PRO A 66 -0.22 8.68 24.24
C PRO A 66 1.14 9.09 23.64
N LYS A 67 1.96 8.10 23.26
CA LYS A 67 3.26 8.31 22.64
C LYS A 67 3.17 8.93 21.25
N ALA A 68 2.02 8.83 20.58
CA ALA A 68 1.79 9.31 19.22
C ALA A 68 0.83 10.53 19.18
N GLY A 69 0.98 11.45 20.14
CA GLY A 69 0.34 12.77 20.16
C GLY A 69 1.29 13.91 19.81
N MET A 70 0.78 15.16 19.83
CA MET A 70 1.57 16.37 19.56
C MET A 70 2.51 16.73 20.70
N SER A 71 2.11 16.48 21.95
CA SER A 71 2.96 16.65 23.13
C SER A 71 3.64 15.36 23.58
N PHE A 72 4.72 15.51 24.35
CA PHE A 72 5.37 14.38 25.02
C PHE A 72 4.52 13.83 26.16
N ASP A 73 4.33 12.51 26.18
CA ASP A 73 3.73 11.81 27.32
C ASP A 73 4.76 11.55 28.43
N GLU A 74 4.27 11.22 29.62
CA GLU A 74 5.12 10.95 30.80
C GLU A 74 6.09 9.78 30.59
N GLU A 75 5.73 8.74 29.84
CA GLU A 75 6.57 7.56 29.64
C GLU A 75 7.72 7.85 28.67
N THR A 76 7.45 8.62 27.62
CA THR A 76 8.46 8.98 26.62
C THR A 76 9.43 10.03 27.16
N ALA A 77 8.94 11.12 27.76
CA ALA A 77 9.80 12.17 28.29
C ALA A 77 10.38 11.86 29.68
N LYS A 78 9.71 11.02 30.49
CA LYS A 78 10.12 10.71 31.87
C LYS A 78 10.30 11.98 32.70
N GLY A 79 11.53 12.31 33.12
CA GLY A 79 11.90 13.55 33.82
C GLY A 79 12.67 14.54 32.95
N GLY A 80 12.64 14.35 31.63
CA GLY A 80 13.43 15.07 30.63
C GLY A 80 14.01 14.10 29.61
N VAL A 81 13.65 14.26 28.32
CA VAL A 81 14.29 13.57 27.20
C VAL A 81 15.13 14.56 26.41
N THR A 82 16.40 14.20 26.14
CA THR A 82 17.29 14.97 25.27
C THR A 82 17.27 14.35 23.89
N LEU A 83 16.95 15.14 22.86
CA LEU A 83 17.01 14.69 21.46
C LEU A 83 18.36 15.04 20.83
N PHE A 84 18.58 14.55 19.60
CA PHE A 84 19.83 14.73 18.86
C PHE A 84 20.27 16.20 18.67
N ASP A 85 19.33 17.15 18.74
CA ASP A 85 19.60 18.60 18.63
C ASP A 85 20.11 19.23 19.95
N GLY A 86 20.19 18.44 21.03
CA GLY A 86 20.59 18.86 22.37
C GLY A 86 19.47 19.52 23.19
N SER A 87 18.28 19.68 22.62
CA SER A 87 17.11 20.21 23.32
C SER A 87 16.58 19.20 24.33
N VAL A 88 16.10 19.69 25.48
CA VAL A 88 15.51 18.86 26.54
C VAL A 88 14.02 19.13 26.61
N TYR A 89 13.21 18.08 26.48
CA TYR A 89 11.75 18.14 26.53
C TYR A 89 11.21 17.43 27.77
N GLN A 90 10.25 18.07 28.43
CA GLN A 90 9.54 17.57 29.61
C GLN A 90 8.17 16.99 29.23
N PRO A 91 7.55 16.17 30.09
CA PRO A 91 6.16 15.76 29.90
C PRO A 91 5.23 16.98 29.71
N GLY A 92 4.39 16.93 28.67
CA GLY A 92 3.48 18.01 28.30
C GLY A 92 4.04 19.02 27.29
N ASP A 93 5.37 19.11 27.12
CA ASP A 93 5.96 19.96 26.10
C ASP A 93 5.53 19.49 24.70
N LEU A 94 5.25 20.45 23.80
CA LEU A 94 5.03 20.14 22.39
C LEU A 94 6.30 19.49 21.83
N LYS A 95 6.10 18.45 21.01
CA LYS A 95 7.18 17.83 20.28
C LYS A 95 7.76 18.79 19.23
N PRO A 96 9.03 18.61 18.82
CA PRO A 96 9.76 19.58 18.01
C PRO A 96 9.02 20.05 16.76
N THR A 97 8.34 19.13 16.05
CA THR A 97 7.58 19.45 14.83
C THR A 97 6.46 20.45 15.11
N TRP A 98 5.66 20.20 16.16
CA TRP A 98 4.50 21.04 16.49
C TRP A 98 4.90 22.37 17.14
N ALA A 99 6.01 22.38 17.89
CA ALA A 99 6.60 23.63 18.36
C ALA A 99 7.05 24.54 17.20
N GLU A 100 7.62 23.95 16.14
CA GLU A 100 7.99 24.71 14.93
C GLU A 100 6.75 25.13 14.13
N VAL A 101 5.68 24.33 14.09
CA VAL A 101 4.38 24.72 13.50
C VAL A 101 3.80 25.95 14.19
N GLU A 102 3.73 25.99 15.53
CA GLU A 102 3.29 27.19 16.28
C GLU A 102 4.09 28.43 15.86
N LYS A 103 5.41 28.28 15.72
CA LYS A 103 6.31 29.38 15.39
C LYS A 103 6.09 29.89 13.97
N ARG A 104 5.90 29.00 12.99
CA ARG A 104 5.72 29.37 11.57
C ARG A 104 4.34 29.93 11.27
N LEU A 105 3.31 29.37 11.90
CA LEU A 105 1.92 29.76 11.65
C LEU A 105 1.37 30.77 12.66
N HIS A 106 2.16 31.14 13.67
CA HIS A 106 1.82 32.17 14.65
C HIS A 106 0.47 31.92 15.34
N PHE A 107 0.27 30.72 15.88
CA PHE A 107 -0.84 30.41 16.78
C PHE A 107 -0.34 29.58 17.97
N LYS A 108 -1.23 29.32 18.94
CA LYS A 108 -0.99 28.45 20.09
C LYS A 108 -1.79 27.17 20.04
N ILE A 109 -1.16 26.06 20.38
CA ILE A 109 -1.77 24.74 20.47
C ILE A 109 -2.14 24.48 21.92
N GLU A 110 -3.39 24.14 22.14
CA GLU A 110 -3.84 23.47 23.35
C GLU A 110 -4.11 22.00 23.01
N ASP A 111 -3.16 21.12 23.35
CA ASP A 111 -3.28 19.68 23.08
C ASP A 111 -4.43 19.07 23.92
N LYS A 112 -5.43 18.56 23.21
CA LYS A 112 -6.61 17.87 23.76
C LYS A 112 -6.57 16.37 23.54
N TYR A 113 -5.60 15.85 22.80
CA TYR A 113 -5.56 14.44 22.43
C TYR A 113 -5.45 13.54 23.67
N ARG A 114 -6.25 12.48 23.72
CA ARG A 114 -6.36 11.62 24.91
C ARG A 114 -5.49 10.38 24.85
N GLY A 115 -4.65 10.25 23.82
CA GLY A 115 -3.80 9.08 23.65
C GLY A 115 -4.55 7.84 23.19
N LYS A 116 -5.67 7.99 22.47
CA LYS A 116 -6.51 6.89 22.00
C LYS A 116 -6.40 6.67 20.49
N ASN A 117 -6.81 5.49 20.03
CA ASN A 117 -7.00 5.26 18.60
C ASN A 117 -8.08 6.19 18.03
N VAL A 118 -8.02 6.40 16.72
CA VAL A 118 -8.86 7.35 15.99
C VAL A 118 -10.37 7.17 16.26
N GLU A 119 -10.84 5.94 16.44
CA GLU A 119 -12.25 5.65 16.70
C GLU A 119 -12.66 6.04 18.12
N GLU A 120 -11.88 5.62 19.13
CA GLU A 120 -12.09 5.96 20.53
C GLU A 120 -11.96 7.47 20.77
N GLU A 121 -11.02 8.12 20.09
CA GLU A 121 -10.79 9.56 20.17
C GLU A 121 -12.01 10.32 19.65
N LEU A 122 -12.45 10.05 18.42
CA LEU A 122 -13.62 10.71 17.84
C LEU A 122 -14.91 10.41 18.61
N ALA A 123 -15.09 9.18 19.11
CA ALA A 123 -16.26 8.80 19.90
C ALA A 123 -16.40 9.66 21.17
N TYR A 124 -15.29 10.02 21.81
CA TYR A 124 -15.28 10.91 22.97
C TYR A 124 -15.62 12.36 22.59
N TRP A 125 -15.04 12.87 21.51
CA TRP A 125 -15.19 14.26 21.09
C TRP A 125 -16.51 14.57 20.41
N ARG A 126 -17.18 13.58 19.81
CA ARG A 126 -18.46 13.74 19.11
C ARG A 126 -19.54 14.48 19.90
N SER A 127 -19.57 14.33 21.23
CA SER A 127 -20.54 14.99 22.12
C SER A 127 -20.00 16.27 22.78
N ARG A 128 -18.74 16.63 22.48
CA ARG A 128 -17.97 17.74 23.09
C ARG A 128 -17.27 18.57 22.02
N LEU A 129 -17.85 18.66 20.83
CA LEU A 129 -17.26 19.37 19.70
C LEU A 129 -17.08 20.87 19.98
N ASN A 130 -17.80 21.45 20.94
CA ASN A 130 -17.58 22.81 21.44
C ASN A 130 -16.30 22.98 22.29
N GLU A 131 -15.70 21.89 22.77
CA GLU A 131 -14.51 21.89 23.62
C GLU A 131 -13.19 21.73 22.82
N VAL A 132 -13.29 21.51 21.51
CA VAL A 132 -12.16 21.22 20.62
C VAL A 132 -12.38 21.89 19.25
N ASP A 133 -11.32 22.41 18.64
CA ASP A 133 -11.38 23.13 17.35
C ASP A 133 -11.04 22.19 16.16
N LEU A 134 -10.04 21.31 16.33
CA LEU A 134 -9.71 20.26 15.36
C LEU A 134 -9.74 18.87 15.98
N VAL A 135 -10.29 17.90 15.26
CA VAL A 135 -10.35 16.48 15.67
C VAL A 135 -9.77 15.57 14.59
N VAL A 136 -9.23 14.42 15.00
CA VAL A 136 -8.94 13.31 14.10
C VAL A 136 -10.10 12.29 14.12
N GLY A 137 -10.39 11.67 12.98
CA GLY A 137 -11.48 10.71 12.86
C GLY A 137 -11.36 9.78 11.65
N ASN A 138 -12.07 8.66 11.68
CA ASN A 138 -12.25 7.82 10.49
C ASN A 138 -13.25 8.48 9.52
N ALA A 139 -13.02 8.30 8.23
CA ALA A 139 -13.75 8.98 7.17
C ALA A 139 -15.28 8.75 7.23
N PRO A 140 -15.82 7.53 7.44
CA PRO A 140 -17.28 7.33 7.56
C PRO A 140 -17.91 8.13 8.70
N SER A 141 -17.25 8.20 9.85
CA SER A 141 -17.75 8.95 11.00
C SER A 141 -17.65 10.45 10.79
N LEU A 142 -16.58 10.93 10.13
CA LEU A 142 -16.43 12.34 9.78
C LEU A 142 -17.47 12.77 8.75
N HIS A 143 -17.72 11.98 7.71
CA HIS A 143 -18.81 12.25 6.76
C HIS A 143 -20.17 12.36 7.47
N ALA A 144 -20.50 11.41 8.36
CA ALA A 144 -21.75 11.45 9.09
C ALA A 144 -21.91 12.68 10.01
N LEU A 145 -20.80 13.20 10.57
CA LEU A 145 -20.80 14.44 11.35
C LEU A 145 -20.92 15.68 10.47
N GLY A 146 -20.25 15.69 9.32
CA GLY A 146 -20.34 16.75 8.32
C GLY A 146 -21.77 16.95 7.81
N GLU A 147 -22.43 15.87 7.41
CA GLU A 147 -23.85 15.86 7.00
C GLU A 147 -24.79 16.37 8.10
N ALA A 148 -24.43 16.14 9.37
CA ALA A 148 -25.18 16.66 10.52
C ALA A 148 -24.86 18.13 10.86
N GLY A 149 -24.06 18.81 10.05
CA GLY A 149 -23.63 20.19 10.26
C GLY A 149 -22.66 20.38 11.43
N LYS A 150 -22.00 19.30 11.87
CA LYS A 150 -21.09 19.32 13.03
C LYS A 150 -19.64 19.59 12.68
N LEU A 151 -19.28 19.50 11.41
CA LEU A 151 -17.96 19.80 10.90
C LEU A 151 -18.05 20.88 9.82
N VAL A 152 -16.99 21.66 9.68
CA VAL A 152 -16.85 22.65 8.60
C VAL A 152 -16.72 21.92 7.26
N ASP A 153 -17.47 22.38 6.26
CA ASP A 153 -17.30 21.94 4.87
C ASP A 153 -16.13 22.68 4.23
N LEU A 154 -15.00 21.98 4.11
CA LEU A 154 -13.74 22.49 3.56
C LEU A 154 -13.84 22.84 2.08
N SER A 155 -14.79 22.24 1.34
CA SER A 155 -14.97 22.50 -0.10
C SER A 155 -15.28 23.98 -0.39
N LYS A 156 -15.93 24.67 0.56
CA LYS A 156 -16.27 26.10 0.49
C LYS A 156 -15.06 27.02 0.61
N TYR A 157 -13.92 26.52 1.07
CA TYR A 157 -12.72 27.29 1.38
C TYR A 157 -11.51 26.87 0.53
N LEU A 158 -11.69 26.04 -0.50
CA LEU A 158 -10.57 25.54 -1.32
C LEU A 158 -9.78 26.66 -2.01
N ASP A 159 -10.42 27.78 -2.37
CA ASP A 159 -9.73 28.93 -2.94
C ASP A 159 -8.79 29.64 -1.94
N LEU A 160 -9.03 29.46 -0.65
CA LEU A 160 -8.14 29.94 0.42
C LEU A 160 -7.09 28.91 0.82
N MET A 161 -7.22 27.66 0.37
CA MET A 161 -6.32 26.55 0.67
C MET A 161 -5.72 25.97 -0.63
N PRO A 162 -4.92 26.76 -1.37
CA PRO A 162 -4.44 26.37 -2.71
C PRO A 162 -3.60 25.10 -2.71
N SER A 163 -2.78 24.85 -1.68
CA SER A 163 -1.95 23.64 -1.61
C SER A 163 -2.79 22.39 -1.37
N PHE A 164 -3.80 22.49 -0.49
CA PHE A 164 -4.75 21.38 -0.30
C PHE A 164 -5.59 21.12 -1.56
N ARG A 165 -6.08 22.19 -2.19
CA ARG A 165 -6.84 22.12 -3.44
C ARG A 165 -6.04 21.45 -4.56
N GLU A 166 -4.80 21.87 -4.76
CA GLU A 166 -3.91 21.29 -5.78
C GLU A 166 -3.78 19.78 -5.63
N LYS A 167 -3.64 19.28 -4.39
CA LYS A 167 -3.52 17.83 -4.13
C LYS A 167 -4.81 17.06 -4.41
N LEU A 168 -5.97 17.65 -4.18
CA LEU A 168 -7.25 17.04 -4.58
C LEU A 168 -7.47 17.06 -6.10
N GLU A 169 -6.90 18.03 -6.81
CA GLU A 169 -6.94 18.11 -8.28
C GLU A 169 -5.92 17.16 -8.94
N GLU A 170 -4.74 16.98 -8.34
CA GLU A 170 -3.68 16.06 -8.79
C GLU A 170 -4.12 14.60 -8.67
N TYR A 171 -4.81 14.23 -7.59
CA TYR A 171 -5.22 12.86 -7.28
C TYR A 171 -6.73 12.72 -7.23
N ASP A 172 -7.37 12.59 -8.40
CA ASP A 172 -8.83 12.63 -8.48
C ASP A 172 -9.50 11.46 -7.74
N MET A 173 -8.90 10.26 -7.67
CA MET A 173 -9.43 9.14 -6.88
C MET A 173 -9.38 9.41 -5.38
N VAL A 174 -8.43 10.24 -4.92
CA VAL A 174 -8.40 10.72 -3.54
C VAL A 174 -9.50 11.74 -3.29
N ARG A 175 -9.74 12.66 -4.23
CA ARG A 175 -10.90 13.57 -4.16
C ARG A 175 -12.23 12.81 -4.06
N LEU A 176 -12.39 11.73 -4.81
CA LEU A 176 -13.56 10.85 -4.67
C LEU A 176 -13.65 10.23 -3.27
N SER A 177 -12.51 9.81 -2.70
CA SER A 177 -12.45 9.19 -1.37
C SER A 177 -12.88 10.11 -0.23
N VAL A 178 -12.60 11.42 -0.34
CA VAL A 178 -12.92 12.40 0.72
C VAL A 178 -14.26 13.09 0.56
N THR A 179 -14.90 12.97 -0.61
CA THR A 179 -16.21 13.56 -0.89
C THR A 179 -17.28 12.88 -0.04
N GLY A 180 -17.93 13.65 0.83
CA GLY A 180 -18.98 13.17 1.75
C GLY A 180 -20.38 13.39 1.19
N ASN A 181 -20.71 14.63 0.82
CA ASN A 181 -21.99 14.96 0.19
C ASN A 181 -21.83 15.01 -1.33
N THR A 182 -22.43 14.09 -2.07
CA THR A 182 -22.32 14.07 -3.54
C THR A 182 -23.23 15.08 -4.25
N ASP A 183 -24.25 15.62 -3.57
CA ASP A 183 -25.12 16.64 -4.17
C ASP A 183 -24.46 18.03 -4.16
N MET A 184 -23.58 18.27 -3.17
CA MET A 184 -22.84 19.52 -3.01
C MET A 184 -21.34 19.43 -3.35
N GLY A 185 -20.79 18.22 -3.46
CA GLY A 185 -19.33 18.00 -3.54
C GLY A 185 -18.60 18.30 -2.23
N SER A 186 -19.28 18.19 -1.08
CA SER A 186 -18.74 18.61 0.21
C SER A 186 -17.58 17.72 0.68
N VAL A 187 -16.58 18.36 1.30
CA VAL A 187 -15.40 17.72 1.87
C VAL A 187 -15.31 18.10 3.34
N TYR A 188 -15.41 17.13 4.24
CA TYR A 188 -15.51 17.39 5.69
C TYR A 188 -14.22 17.14 6.47
N PHE A 189 -13.18 16.64 5.80
CA PHE A 189 -11.90 16.37 6.42
C PHE A 189 -10.75 16.46 5.42
N ALA A 190 -9.56 16.76 5.93
CA ALA A 190 -8.31 16.65 5.19
C ALA A 190 -7.70 15.26 5.46
N PRO A 191 -7.51 14.40 4.44
CA PRO A 191 -7.09 13.01 4.63
C PRO A 191 -5.63 12.87 5.10
N TYR A 192 -5.28 11.72 5.64
CA TYR A 192 -3.89 11.34 5.90
C TYR A 192 -3.31 10.55 4.73
N PHE A 193 -2.17 10.94 4.18
CA PHE A 193 -1.40 10.13 3.24
C PHE A 193 -0.16 9.58 3.95
N ASP A 194 -0.08 8.26 4.12
CA ASP A 194 1.08 7.60 4.71
C ASP A 194 2.02 7.11 3.61
N GLY A 195 2.66 8.04 2.92
CA GLY A 195 3.21 7.81 1.57
C GLY A 195 2.15 8.09 0.50
N ILE A 196 2.60 8.36 -0.71
CA ILE A 196 1.76 8.69 -1.85
C ILE A 196 2.40 8.16 -3.12
N ASP A 197 1.61 7.41 -3.87
CA ASP A 197 2.03 6.87 -5.17
C ASP A 197 3.27 5.96 -5.11
N ASP A 198 3.41 5.23 -4.00
CA ASP A 198 4.51 4.30 -3.74
C ASP A 198 4.01 2.93 -3.29
N ILE A 199 4.83 1.89 -3.46
CA ILE A 199 4.46 0.51 -3.10
C ILE A 199 4.43 0.32 -1.57
N GLU A 200 3.39 -0.33 -1.05
CA GLU A 200 3.25 -0.56 0.40
C GLU A 200 3.90 -1.86 0.87
N ARG A 201 3.49 -2.99 0.28
CA ARG A 201 4.02 -4.32 0.59
C ARG A 201 4.61 -4.96 -0.65
N MET A 202 5.66 -5.74 -0.43
CA MET A 202 6.40 -6.43 -1.48
C MET A 202 6.85 -7.81 -1.02
N PRO A 203 7.09 -8.75 -1.95
CA PRO A 203 7.73 -10.02 -1.59
C PRO A 203 9.16 -9.76 -1.13
N LEU A 204 9.57 -10.35 -0.02
CA LEU A 204 10.93 -10.27 0.51
C LEU A 204 11.52 -11.67 0.64
N MET A 205 12.73 -11.89 0.13
CA MET A 205 13.39 -13.19 0.06
C MET A 205 14.79 -13.15 0.65
N ARG A 206 15.24 -14.28 1.23
CA ARG A 206 16.65 -14.57 1.48
C ARG A 206 17.38 -14.77 0.15
N SER A 207 17.82 -13.66 -0.43
CA SER A 207 18.53 -13.62 -1.71
C SER A 207 19.81 -14.46 -1.71
N ASP A 208 20.48 -14.53 -0.56
CA ASP A 208 21.66 -15.38 -0.37
C ASP A 208 21.33 -16.88 -0.53
N TRP A 209 20.14 -17.32 -0.11
CA TRP A 209 19.70 -18.70 -0.27
C TRP A 209 19.39 -19.01 -1.74
N VAL A 210 18.74 -18.08 -2.45
CA VAL A 210 18.46 -18.23 -3.88
C VAL A 210 19.75 -18.38 -4.67
N GLN A 211 20.74 -17.51 -4.42
CA GLN A 211 22.06 -17.57 -5.06
C GLN A 211 22.77 -18.90 -4.77
N ARG A 212 22.79 -19.32 -3.50
CA ARG A 212 23.47 -20.56 -3.09
C ARG A 212 22.93 -21.80 -3.81
N LEU A 213 21.62 -21.86 -4.02
CA LEU A 213 20.98 -22.99 -4.72
C LEU A 213 21.06 -22.89 -6.24
N LEU A 214 20.97 -21.69 -6.82
CA LEU A 214 20.76 -21.56 -8.28
C LEU A 214 22.01 -21.17 -9.07
N ASP A 215 22.98 -20.49 -8.45
CA ASP A 215 24.13 -19.94 -9.17
C ASP A 215 25.27 -20.94 -9.33
N GLY A 216 26.07 -20.73 -10.38
CA GLY A 216 27.25 -21.52 -10.69
C GLY A 216 27.12 -22.36 -11.96
N GLU A 217 28.27 -22.89 -12.36
CA GLU A 217 28.43 -23.76 -13.53
C GLU A 217 28.15 -25.22 -13.19
N GLY A 218 27.61 -25.96 -14.15
CA GLY A 218 27.36 -27.40 -14.02
C GLY A 218 26.26 -27.76 -13.01
N ALA A 219 26.23 -29.04 -12.66
CA ALA A 219 25.24 -29.59 -11.73
C ALA A 219 25.50 -29.10 -10.30
N PHE A 220 24.43 -28.69 -9.62
CA PHE A 220 24.43 -28.46 -8.18
C PHE A 220 24.78 -29.74 -7.44
N ALA A 221 25.62 -29.62 -6.41
CA ALA A 221 25.97 -30.70 -5.50
C ALA A 221 25.93 -30.18 -4.07
N ALA A 222 25.48 -31.03 -3.15
CA ALA A 222 25.48 -30.78 -1.72
C ALA A 222 25.99 -32.01 -0.98
N GLU A 223 26.71 -31.81 0.12
CA GLU A 223 27.17 -32.92 0.98
C GLU A 223 25.99 -33.60 1.71
N SER A 224 24.95 -32.83 2.01
CA SER A 224 23.72 -33.28 2.65
C SER A 224 22.51 -32.51 2.14
N CYS A 225 21.40 -33.21 1.92
CA CYS A 225 20.11 -32.62 1.58
C CYS A 225 18.98 -33.48 2.16
N GLY A 226 17.83 -32.85 2.39
CA GLY A 226 16.58 -33.52 2.73
C GLY A 226 15.83 -33.98 1.48
N LYS A 227 14.51 -34.10 1.62
CA LYS A 227 13.59 -34.42 0.53
C LYS A 227 12.50 -33.37 0.44
N THR A 228 11.97 -33.18 -0.76
CA THR A 228 10.73 -32.42 -0.95
C THR A 228 9.57 -33.17 -0.28
N GLY A 229 8.54 -32.43 0.12
CA GLY A 229 7.25 -33.00 0.51
C GLY A 229 6.61 -33.83 -0.61
N GLU A 230 5.53 -34.54 -0.27
CA GLU A 230 4.67 -35.17 -1.28
C GLU A 230 3.96 -34.08 -2.09
N PRO A 231 3.98 -34.13 -3.43
CA PRO A 231 3.34 -33.09 -4.24
C PRO A 231 1.81 -33.03 -4.07
N HIS A 232 1.29 -31.82 -3.87
CA HIS A 232 -0.14 -31.49 -3.84
C HIS A 232 -0.49 -30.32 -4.77
N TYR A 233 0.41 -29.35 -4.91
CA TYR A 233 0.23 -28.18 -5.76
C TYR A 233 0.26 -28.58 -7.23
N GLU A 234 -0.77 -28.18 -7.96
CA GLU A 234 -0.92 -28.42 -9.40
C GLU A 234 -0.51 -27.20 -10.24
N PRO A 235 0.05 -27.40 -11.45
CA PRO A 235 0.48 -26.31 -12.33
C PRO A 235 -0.57 -25.22 -12.48
N TYR A 236 -0.16 -23.96 -12.27
CA TYR A 236 -0.99 -22.78 -12.57
C TYR A 236 -0.64 -22.20 -13.94
N MET A 237 0.65 -22.19 -14.28
CA MET A 237 1.16 -21.65 -15.51
C MET A 237 1.02 -22.65 -16.66
N PRO A 238 1.12 -22.22 -17.93
CA PRO A 238 0.89 -23.10 -19.08
C PRO A 238 1.74 -24.37 -19.04
N LEU A 239 1.20 -25.48 -19.54
CA LEU A 239 1.94 -26.74 -19.72
C LEU A 239 2.78 -26.76 -21.01
N SER A 240 2.44 -25.91 -21.97
CA SER A 240 3.10 -25.79 -23.27
C SER A 240 2.88 -24.40 -23.87
N GLY A 241 3.55 -24.11 -24.98
CA GLY A 241 3.51 -22.83 -25.67
C GLY A 241 4.57 -21.85 -25.20
N LYS A 242 4.42 -20.60 -25.65
CA LYS A 242 5.36 -19.52 -25.37
C LYS A 242 4.62 -18.25 -25.05
N TYR A 243 5.18 -17.44 -24.18
CA TYR A 243 4.75 -16.06 -24.01
C TYR A 243 5.93 -15.13 -23.75
N ASP A 244 5.72 -13.87 -24.12
CA ASP A 244 6.68 -12.80 -23.97
C ASP A 244 6.50 -12.14 -22.60
N ILE A 245 7.60 -11.77 -21.96
CA ILE A 245 7.65 -11.08 -20.67
C ILE A 245 8.56 -9.88 -20.84
N ASP A 246 8.03 -8.70 -20.54
CA ASP A 246 8.86 -7.50 -20.42
C ASP A 246 9.58 -7.51 -19.06
N VAL A 247 10.89 -7.27 -19.09
CA VAL A 247 11.77 -7.15 -17.93
C VAL A 247 12.59 -5.87 -18.04
N VAL A 248 13.10 -5.39 -16.91
CA VAL A 248 14.13 -4.34 -16.90
C VAL A 248 15.47 -5.00 -17.21
N LYS A 249 16.30 -4.37 -18.02
CA LYS A 249 17.66 -4.87 -18.25
C LYS A 249 18.48 -4.84 -16.94
N PRO A 250 19.52 -5.67 -16.81
CA PRO A 250 20.35 -5.70 -15.61
C PRO A 250 20.97 -4.35 -15.18
N ASP A 251 21.04 -3.36 -16.07
CA ASP A 251 21.56 -2.02 -15.75
C ASP A 251 20.52 -1.06 -15.14
N GLY A 252 19.25 -1.47 -15.06
CA GLY A 252 18.15 -0.67 -14.49
C GLY A 252 17.63 0.46 -15.39
N LYS A 253 18.14 0.60 -16.62
CA LYS A 253 17.95 1.84 -17.42
C LYS A 253 16.96 1.73 -18.57
N SER A 254 16.64 0.52 -19.00
CA SER A 254 15.73 0.28 -20.12
C SER A 254 15.08 -1.09 -20.00
N THR A 255 14.05 -1.32 -20.79
CA THR A 255 13.36 -2.62 -20.85
C THR A 255 13.91 -3.51 -21.96
N GLU A 256 13.66 -4.81 -21.83
CA GLU A 256 13.74 -5.79 -22.90
C GLU A 256 12.63 -6.83 -22.75
N THR A 257 12.31 -7.51 -23.84
CA THR A 257 11.35 -8.61 -23.84
C THR A 257 12.10 -9.93 -23.92
N ILE A 258 11.84 -10.83 -22.97
CA ILE A 258 12.34 -12.21 -22.98
C ILE A 258 11.20 -13.18 -23.28
N VAL A 259 11.54 -14.35 -23.83
CA VAL A 259 10.56 -15.38 -24.18
C VAL A 259 10.63 -16.48 -23.13
N LYS A 260 9.49 -16.80 -22.51
CA LYS A 260 9.34 -18.00 -21.70
C LYS A 260 8.75 -19.12 -22.55
N ASN A 261 9.53 -20.17 -22.76
CA ASN A 261 9.25 -21.22 -23.74
C ASN A 261 8.96 -22.58 -23.09
N TYR A 262 7.70 -22.83 -22.73
CA TYR A 262 7.28 -24.12 -22.17
C TYR A 262 7.35 -25.25 -23.20
N ASP A 263 7.41 -24.98 -24.51
CA ASP A 263 7.67 -26.04 -25.51
C ASP A 263 9.10 -26.61 -25.42
N ALA A 264 10.03 -25.92 -24.76
CA ALA A 264 11.40 -26.41 -24.60
C ALA A 264 11.51 -27.48 -23.51
N PHE A 265 10.94 -27.20 -22.33
CA PHE A 265 11.06 -28.08 -21.16
C PHE A 265 9.72 -28.65 -20.68
N GLY A 266 8.62 -27.91 -20.83
CA GLY A 266 7.34 -28.14 -20.18
C GLY A 266 7.16 -27.26 -18.94
N ASN A 267 6.18 -27.59 -18.10
CA ASN A 267 5.97 -26.92 -16.82
C ASN A 267 6.83 -27.57 -15.71
N VAL A 268 7.48 -26.75 -14.88
CA VAL A 268 8.38 -27.23 -13.81
C VAL A 268 7.64 -28.01 -12.73
N ILE A 269 6.43 -27.60 -12.37
CA ILE A 269 5.61 -28.27 -11.37
C ILE A 269 5.09 -29.59 -11.91
N GLU A 270 4.65 -29.66 -13.16
CA GLU A 270 4.25 -30.93 -13.78
C GLU A 270 5.41 -31.94 -13.76
N SER A 271 6.61 -31.47 -14.10
CA SER A 271 7.83 -32.29 -14.09
C SER A 271 8.21 -32.76 -12.68
N MET A 272 8.05 -31.91 -11.67
CA MET A 272 8.30 -32.27 -10.28
C MET A 272 7.24 -33.24 -9.74
N ASN A 273 5.96 -33.01 -10.04
CA ASN A 273 4.85 -33.85 -9.58
C ASN A 273 4.96 -35.27 -10.14
N GLN A 274 5.36 -35.43 -11.41
CA GLN A 274 5.59 -36.74 -12.03
C GLN A 274 6.71 -37.54 -11.35
N ARG A 275 7.68 -36.88 -10.71
CA ARG A 275 8.77 -37.52 -9.97
C ARG A 275 8.38 -37.87 -8.53
N GLY A 276 7.36 -37.23 -7.96
CA GLY A 276 6.99 -37.37 -6.55
C GLY A 276 8.02 -36.71 -5.62
N SER A 277 8.05 -37.16 -4.36
CA SER A 277 9.09 -36.74 -3.40
C SER A 277 10.51 -37.08 -3.91
N MET A 278 11.37 -36.07 -4.01
CA MET A 278 12.74 -36.19 -4.51
C MET A 278 13.76 -35.55 -3.55
N ASN A 279 15.04 -35.90 -3.68
CA ASN A 279 16.05 -35.28 -2.83
C ASN A 279 16.34 -33.83 -3.24
N GLY A 280 16.87 -33.03 -2.32
CA GLY A 280 17.10 -31.60 -2.54
C GLY A 280 18.05 -31.29 -3.70
N VAL A 281 19.07 -32.14 -3.95
CA VAL A 281 19.99 -31.98 -5.09
C VAL A 281 19.28 -32.23 -6.42
N GLU A 282 18.41 -33.23 -6.49
CA GLU A 282 17.59 -33.52 -7.66
C GLU A 282 16.61 -32.39 -7.97
N ALA A 283 15.95 -31.84 -6.94
CA ALA A 283 15.02 -30.72 -7.08
C ALA A 283 15.72 -29.47 -7.63
N VAL A 284 16.86 -29.09 -7.05
CA VAL A 284 17.64 -27.92 -7.49
C VAL A 284 18.13 -28.09 -8.93
N ASN A 285 18.69 -29.25 -9.28
CA ASN A 285 19.17 -29.49 -10.63
C ASN A 285 18.02 -29.49 -11.66
N LEU A 286 16.83 -29.98 -11.29
CA LEU A 286 15.66 -29.90 -12.15
C LEU A 286 15.22 -28.46 -12.40
N LEU A 287 15.19 -27.63 -11.34
CA LEU A 287 14.87 -26.21 -11.47
C LEU A 287 15.93 -25.48 -12.30
N ARG A 288 17.23 -25.73 -12.09
CA ARG A 288 18.30 -25.14 -12.92
C ARG A 288 18.15 -25.50 -14.39
N GLN A 289 17.87 -26.77 -14.70
CA GLN A 289 17.64 -27.23 -16.07
C GLN A 289 16.40 -26.56 -16.69
N TYR A 290 15.31 -26.47 -15.93
CA TYR A 290 14.10 -25.77 -16.36
C TYR A 290 14.40 -24.31 -16.73
N ILE A 291 15.13 -23.59 -15.88
CA ILE A 291 15.49 -22.19 -16.12
C ILE A 291 16.32 -22.06 -17.40
N ASP A 292 17.33 -22.92 -17.58
CA ASP A 292 18.20 -22.89 -18.76
C ASP A 292 17.43 -23.15 -20.05
N GLU A 293 16.56 -24.17 -20.07
CA GLU A 293 15.86 -24.58 -21.29
C GLU A 293 14.67 -23.64 -21.61
N THR A 294 13.89 -23.26 -20.60
CA THR A 294 12.69 -22.44 -20.77
C THR A 294 13.02 -21.00 -21.16
N TYR A 295 14.11 -20.45 -20.65
CA TYR A 295 14.58 -19.09 -20.95
C TYR A 295 15.73 -19.07 -21.98
N GLY A 296 16.03 -20.19 -22.64
CA GLY A 296 17.04 -20.26 -23.70
C GLY A 296 18.45 -19.85 -23.25
N GLY A 297 18.79 -20.11 -21.99
CA GLY A 297 20.08 -19.79 -21.38
C GLY A 297 20.28 -18.32 -21.01
N TYR A 298 19.22 -17.49 -21.03
CA TYR A 298 19.30 -16.05 -20.75
C TYR A 298 20.01 -15.71 -19.44
N TYR A 299 19.73 -16.46 -18.36
CA TYR A 299 20.33 -16.22 -17.04
C TYR A 299 21.73 -16.85 -16.84
N GLY A 300 22.12 -17.80 -17.70
CA GLY A 300 23.41 -18.49 -17.63
C GLY A 300 23.71 -19.05 -16.23
N ALA A 301 24.91 -18.78 -15.71
CA ALA A 301 25.31 -19.21 -14.37
C ALA A 301 24.71 -18.38 -13.22
N LYS A 302 23.93 -17.32 -13.51
CA LYS A 302 23.24 -16.48 -12.53
C LYS A 302 21.74 -16.73 -12.54
N ARG A 303 21.35 -17.99 -12.37
CA ARG A 303 19.93 -18.39 -12.43
C ARG A 303 19.11 -17.76 -11.31
N SER A 304 19.74 -17.32 -10.22
CA SER A 304 19.10 -16.54 -9.17
C SER A 304 18.49 -15.23 -9.68
N ASP A 305 19.04 -14.62 -10.74
CA ASP A 305 18.54 -13.37 -11.32
C ASP A 305 17.09 -13.50 -11.82
N LEU A 306 16.59 -14.72 -12.09
CA LEU A 306 15.16 -14.98 -12.36
C LEU A 306 14.25 -14.47 -11.23
N PHE A 307 14.69 -14.59 -9.99
CA PHE A 307 13.90 -14.27 -8.78
C PHE A 307 14.29 -12.93 -8.18
N ILE A 308 15.60 -12.70 -8.01
CA ILE A 308 16.14 -11.58 -7.22
C ILE A 308 16.85 -10.51 -8.05
N GLY A 309 16.97 -10.70 -9.37
CA GLY A 309 17.65 -9.78 -10.26
C GLY A 309 16.79 -8.58 -10.67
N GLN A 310 17.43 -7.51 -11.16
CA GLN A 310 16.74 -6.38 -11.80
C GLN A 310 15.89 -6.83 -13.00
N ASN A 311 16.32 -7.91 -13.68
CA ASN A 311 15.68 -8.57 -14.81
C ASN A 311 14.90 -9.84 -14.44
N ALA A 312 14.42 -9.91 -13.18
CA ALA A 312 13.61 -11.01 -12.70
C ALA A 312 12.39 -11.27 -13.61
N ALA A 313 11.99 -12.53 -13.74
CA ALA A 313 10.89 -13.02 -14.59
C ALA A 313 9.99 -14.08 -13.91
N TRP A 314 10.18 -14.30 -12.60
CA TRP A 314 9.57 -15.40 -11.88
C TRP A 314 8.03 -15.34 -11.82
N ASP A 315 7.40 -16.51 -11.77
CA ASP A 315 5.96 -16.72 -11.55
C ASP A 315 5.67 -17.68 -10.37
N ALA A 316 4.38 -17.96 -10.13
CA ALA A 316 3.95 -18.81 -9.01
C ALA A 316 4.48 -20.25 -9.09
N ASP A 317 4.55 -20.84 -10.27
CA ASP A 317 5.02 -22.24 -10.43
C ASP A 317 6.53 -22.33 -10.19
N GLU A 318 7.28 -21.31 -10.63
CA GLU A 318 8.70 -21.19 -10.32
C GLU A 318 8.97 -20.93 -8.84
N LEU A 319 8.12 -20.13 -8.18
CA LEU A 319 8.22 -19.93 -6.75
C LEU A 319 7.99 -21.24 -5.97
N VAL A 320 6.96 -22.00 -6.31
CA VAL A 320 6.70 -23.30 -5.67
C VAL A 320 7.87 -24.26 -5.89
N ALA A 321 8.44 -24.30 -7.10
CA ALA A 321 9.63 -25.10 -7.39
C ALA A 321 10.85 -24.65 -6.55
N LEU A 322 11.05 -23.33 -6.37
CA LEU A 322 12.10 -22.79 -5.52
C LEU A 322 11.87 -23.12 -4.03
N LEU A 323 10.64 -23.01 -3.53
CA LEU A 323 10.29 -23.37 -2.15
C LEU A 323 10.55 -24.85 -1.87
N ARG A 324 10.20 -25.75 -2.80
CA ARG A 324 10.56 -27.17 -2.72
C ARG A 324 12.08 -27.37 -2.64
N CYS A 325 12.85 -26.59 -3.38
CA CYS A 325 14.31 -26.61 -3.31
C CYS A 325 14.83 -26.12 -1.95
N ILE A 326 14.22 -25.09 -1.37
CA ILE A 326 14.64 -24.51 -0.09
C ILE A 326 14.38 -25.47 1.07
N GLU A 327 13.15 -25.96 1.18
CA GLU A 327 12.74 -26.92 2.23
C GLU A 327 13.53 -28.23 2.18
N ALA A 328 13.96 -28.65 0.98
CA ALA A 328 14.76 -29.85 0.81
C ALA A 328 16.28 -29.65 1.03
N ASN A 329 16.77 -28.42 1.26
CA ASN A 329 18.21 -28.15 1.39
C ASN A 329 18.65 -27.32 2.62
N PRO A 330 18.02 -27.40 3.81
CA PRO A 330 18.38 -26.57 4.96
C PRO A 330 19.85 -26.73 5.36
N GLN A 331 20.36 -27.97 5.41
CA GLN A 331 21.78 -28.24 5.70
C GLN A 331 22.78 -27.50 4.78
N THR A 332 22.42 -27.23 3.52
CA THR A 332 23.26 -26.45 2.59
C THR A 332 23.09 -24.93 2.79
N LEU A 333 21.90 -24.49 3.17
CA LEU A 333 21.54 -23.08 3.32
C LEU A 333 22.08 -22.47 4.62
N ASN A 334 21.98 -23.19 5.72
CA ASN A 334 22.29 -22.67 7.05
C ASN A 334 22.86 -23.74 8.01
N GLY A 335 22.93 -25.01 7.59
CA GLY A 335 23.38 -26.11 8.44
C GLY A 335 22.32 -26.61 9.44
N THR A 336 21.07 -26.15 9.35
CA THR A 336 19.95 -26.58 10.21
C THR A 336 19.21 -27.78 9.62
N GLU A 337 18.37 -28.43 10.43
CA GLU A 337 17.58 -29.59 10.00
C GLU A 337 16.33 -29.19 9.21
N GLU A 338 15.79 -28.00 9.46
CA GLU A 338 14.56 -27.50 8.85
C GLU A 338 14.63 -25.97 8.66
N VAL A 339 13.82 -25.49 7.73
CA VAL A 339 13.58 -24.07 7.44
C VAL A 339 12.07 -23.87 7.25
N ALA A 340 11.65 -22.64 7.02
CA ALA A 340 10.28 -22.28 6.67
C ALA A 340 10.27 -21.45 5.40
N GLY A 341 9.55 -21.92 4.39
CA GLY A 341 9.43 -21.31 3.07
C GLY A 341 8.76 -19.95 3.15
N ILE A 342 7.42 -19.93 3.24
CA ILE A 342 6.66 -18.68 3.41
C ILE A 342 6.19 -18.54 4.86
N PHE A 343 6.46 -17.40 5.48
CA PHE A 343 5.99 -17.03 6.81
C PHE A 343 5.28 -15.67 6.80
N THR A 344 4.74 -15.23 7.93
CA THR A 344 4.16 -13.89 8.09
C THR A 344 4.91 -13.10 9.16
N ARG A 345 4.67 -11.78 9.25
CA ARG A 345 5.28 -10.95 10.30
C ARG A 345 5.06 -11.52 11.71
N GLU A 346 3.86 -12.04 11.95
CA GLU A 346 3.44 -12.63 13.22
C GLU A 346 2.46 -13.78 12.92
N ASP A 347 2.95 -15.02 12.95
CA ASP A 347 2.21 -16.20 12.50
C ASP A 347 0.95 -16.55 13.32
N ALA A 348 0.85 -16.04 14.56
CA ALA A 348 -0.32 -16.19 15.43
C ALA A 348 -1.30 -15.00 15.35
N ASN A 349 -0.96 -13.92 14.64
CA ASN A 349 -1.75 -12.69 14.63
C ASN A 349 -2.62 -12.64 13.38
N ASN A 350 -3.96 -12.69 13.53
CA ASN A 350 -4.89 -12.71 12.39
C ASN A 350 -4.65 -11.55 11.41
N GLN A 351 -4.32 -10.35 11.91
CA GLN A 351 -4.04 -9.19 11.07
C GLN A 351 -2.85 -9.42 10.13
N ARG A 352 -1.81 -10.11 10.59
CA ARG A 352 -0.61 -10.42 9.79
C ARG A 352 -0.79 -11.67 8.94
N ARG A 353 -1.60 -12.62 9.40
CA ARG A 353 -1.99 -13.80 8.61
C ARG A 353 -2.78 -13.43 7.36
N CYS A 354 -3.52 -12.31 7.39
CA CYS A 354 -4.20 -11.77 6.23
C CYS A 354 -3.26 -11.41 5.06
N ASP A 355 -1.96 -11.23 5.30
CA ASP A 355 -1.00 -10.96 4.22
C ASP A 355 -0.79 -12.18 3.30
N MET A 356 -1.17 -13.39 3.74
CA MET A 356 -1.09 -14.60 2.91
C MET A 356 -2.11 -14.64 1.77
N PHE A 357 -3.35 -14.17 1.98
CA PHE A 357 -4.31 -14.10 0.87
C PHE A 357 -4.00 -12.93 -0.07
N ARG A 358 -3.35 -11.86 0.42
CA ARG A 358 -2.84 -10.78 -0.42
C ARG A 358 -1.75 -11.29 -1.36
N LEU A 359 -0.81 -12.06 -0.82
CA LEU A 359 0.21 -12.75 -1.60
C LEU A 359 -0.42 -13.73 -2.61
N ALA A 360 -1.48 -14.45 -2.23
CA ALA A 360 -2.22 -15.32 -3.16
C ALA A 360 -2.78 -14.52 -4.35
N GLY A 361 -3.35 -13.33 -4.11
CA GLY A 361 -3.82 -12.45 -5.17
C GLY A 361 -2.72 -12.05 -6.14
N LEU A 362 -1.55 -11.74 -5.60
CA LEU A 362 -0.37 -11.39 -6.37
C LEU A 362 0.17 -12.56 -7.21
N LEU A 363 0.29 -13.75 -6.62
CA LEU A 363 0.80 -14.95 -7.28
C LEU A 363 -0.11 -15.45 -8.40
N PHE A 364 -1.43 -15.42 -8.19
CA PHE A 364 -2.41 -16.07 -9.06
C PHE A 364 -3.26 -15.09 -9.88
N GLY A 365 -2.90 -13.80 -9.88
CA GLY A 365 -3.54 -12.78 -10.72
C GLY A 365 -4.99 -12.48 -10.33
N VAL A 366 -5.27 -12.47 -9.03
CA VAL A 366 -6.60 -12.15 -8.48
C VAL A 366 -6.58 -10.74 -7.90
N ARG A 367 -7.34 -9.85 -8.54
CA ARG A 367 -7.51 -8.47 -8.12
C ARG A 367 -8.52 -8.36 -6.97
N GLY A 368 -8.34 -7.36 -6.11
CA GLY A 368 -9.15 -7.00 -4.97
C GLY A 368 -8.66 -7.57 -3.63
N LEU A 369 -7.66 -8.46 -3.62
CA LEU A 369 -7.19 -9.10 -2.38
C LEU A 369 -6.24 -8.23 -1.56
N ASP A 370 -5.55 -7.27 -2.19
CA ASP A 370 -4.79 -6.21 -1.49
C ASP A 370 -5.30 -4.81 -1.86
N SER A 371 -6.61 -4.69 -2.07
CA SER A 371 -7.24 -3.42 -2.40
C SER A 371 -7.23 -2.44 -1.23
N ARG A 372 -7.25 -1.14 -1.55
CA ARG A 372 -7.34 -0.06 -0.57
C ARG A 372 -8.68 0.05 0.14
N GLN A 373 -9.75 -0.47 -0.45
CA GLN A 373 -11.07 -0.45 0.15
C GLN A 373 -11.73 -1.82 0.07
N ASP A 374 -11.89 -2.42 1.26
CA ASP A 374 -12.41 -3.77 1.43
C ASP A 374 -11.72 -4.76 0.49
N TYR A 375 -12.50 -5.35 -0.41
CA TYR A 375 -12.04 -6.29 -1.43
C TYR A 375 -12.46 -5.81 -2.83
N LEU A 376 -12.71 -4.50 -2.96
CA LEU A 376 -13.34 -3.88 -4.12
C LEU A 376 -12.32 -3.39 -5.12
N TYR A 377 -12.66 -3.50 -6.40
CA TYR A 377 -11.88 -2.90 -7.48
C TYR A 377 -12.77 -2.60 -8.68
N PHE A 378 -12.26 -1.80 -9.61
CA PHE A 378 -12.96 -1.51 -10.86
C PHE A 378 -12.72 -2.60 -11.91
N GLY A 379 -13.81 -3.11 -12.50
CA GLY A 379 -13.74 -3.65 -13.85
C GLY A 379 -13.45 -2.54 -14.86
N LYS A 380 -13.11 -2.93 -16.11
CA LYS A 380 -12.72 -1.99 -17.18
C LYS A 380 -13.64 -0.78 -17.38
N THR A 381 -14.94 -0.94 -17.14
CA THR A 381 -15.98 0.05 -17.45
C THR A 381 -16.47 0.82 -16.21
N GLY A 382 -15.78 0.72 -15.07
CA GLY A 382 -16.16 1.40 -13.83
C GLY A 382 -17.18 0.65 -12.97
N LYS A 383 -17.62 -0.54 -13.40
CA LYS A 383 -18.38 -1.44 -12.53
C LYS A 383 -17.49 -1.97 -11.41
N LEU A 384 -17.95 -1.87 -10.19
CA LEU A 384 -17.29 -2.46 -9.03
C LEU A 384 -17.37 -3.98 -9.09
N ILE A 385 -16.28 -4.61 -8.68
CA ILE A 385 -16.15 -6.03 -8.47
C ILE A 385 -15.64 -6.24 -7.05
N ASP A 386 -16.23 -7.20 -6.34
CA ASP A 386 -15.76 -7.64 -5.02
C ASP A 386 -15.09 -9.00 -5.18
N ALA A 387 -13.81 -9.08 -4.80
CA ALA A 387 -13.00 -10.30 -4.91
C ALA A 387 -13.57 -11.47 -4.11
N ARG A 388 -14.25 -11.21 -2.99
CA ARG A 388 -14.88 -12.26 -2.17
C ARG A 388 -16.02 -12.97 -2.90
N LEU A 389 -16.56 -12.37 -3.97
CA LEU A 389 -17.65 -12.95 -4.75
C LEU A 389 -17.16 -13.76 -5.96
N GLN A 390 -15.84 -13.77 -6.19
CA GLN A 390 -15.24 -14.40 -7.37
C GLN A 390 -14.78 -15.81 -7.05
N THR A 391 -14.98 -16.74 -7.99
CA THR A 391 -14.56 -18.14 -7.81
C THR A 391 -13.03 -18.25 -7.83
N GLU A 392 -12.39 -17.39 -8.62
CA GLU A 392 -10.95 -17.29 -8.81
C GLU A 392 -10.22 -16.99 -7.50
N THR A 393 -10.82 -16.21 -6.60
CA THR A 393 -10.31 -15.98 -5.25
C THR A 393 -10.14 -17.29 -4.50
N TYR A 394 -11.18 -18.13 -4.46
CA TYR A 394 -11.13 -19.39 -3.74
C TYR A 394 -10.22 -20.42 -4.40
N GLN A 395 -10.08 -20.39 -5.73
CA GLN A 395 -9.10 -21.19 -6.44
C GLN A 395 -7.66 -20.82 -6.07
N ALA A 396 -7.37 -19.51 -5.95
CA ALA A 396 -6.08 -19.03 -5.49
C ALA A 396 -5.77 -19.49 -4.06
N LEU A 397 -6.77 -19.45 -3.16
CA LEU A 397 -6.60 -19.93 -1.77
C LEU A 397 -6.43 -21.45 -1.69
N GLY A 398 -7.13 -22.21 -2.54
CA GLY A 398 -6.94 -23.67 -2.65
C GLY A 398 -5.50 -24.02 -3.03
N ARG A 399 -4.89 -23.27 -3.96
CA ARG A 399 -3.48 -23.44 -4.32
C ARG A 399 -2.53 -23.11 -3.17
N MET A 400 -2.83 -22.07 -2.39
CA MET A 400 -2.07 -21.80 -1.17
C MET A 400 -2.23 -22.93 -0.15
N HIS A 401 -3.41 -23.53 -0.05
CA HIS A 401 -3.62 -24.71 0.80
C HIS A 401 -2.79 -25.91 0.32
N ASP A 402 -2.69 -26.15 -0.99
CA ASP A 402 -1.80 -27.18 -1.51
C ASP A 402 -0.34 -26.94 -1.08
N MET A 403 0.11 -25.69 -1.05
CA MET A 403 1.43 -25.32 -0.51
C MET A 403 1.55 -25.59 1.01
N VAL A 404 0.46 -25.44 1.78
CA VAL A 404 0.41 -25.86 3.20
C VAL A 404 0.58 -27.38 3.32
N LEU A 405 -0.11 -28.16 2.47
CA LEU A 405 -0.04 -29.63 2.49
C LEU A 405 1.37 -30.15 2.14
N GLU A 406 2.09 -29.42 1.29
CA GLU A 406 3.49 -29.71 0.96
C GLU A 406 4.50 -29.24 2.02
N GLY A 407 4.06 -28.49 3.03
CA GLY A 407 4.95 -27.91 4.05
C GLY A 407 5.75 -26.69 3.57
N LEU A 408 5.33 -26.01 2.49
CA LEU A 408 6.03 -24.84 1.94
C LEU A 408 5.63 -23.53 2.64
N ILE A 409 4.61 -23.57 3.50
CA ILE A 409 4.19 -22.47 4.35
C ILE A 409 4.48 -22.87 5.79
N SER A 410 5.00 -21.91 6.55
CA SER A 410 5.38 -22.03 7.96
C SER A 410 4.40 -22.86 8.78
N GLU A 411 4.94 -23.85 9.50
CA GLU A 411 4.15 -24.68 10.41
C GLU A 411 3.54 -23.86 11.56
N SER A 412 4.20 -22.77 11.97
CA SER A 412 3.62 -21.85 12.97
C SER A 412 2.42 -21.09 12.44
N PHE A 413 2.44 -20.67 11.17
CA PHE A 413 1.27 -20.06 10.52
C PHE A 413 0.11 -21.06 10.47
N ARG A 414 0.39 -22.32 10.07
CA ARG A 414 -0.62 -23.38 9.98
C ARG A 414 -1.25 -23.68 11.33
N LYS A 415 -0.44 -23.79 12.38
CA LYS A 415 -0.89 -24.06 13.76
C LYS A 415 -1.42 -22.84 14.51
N GLY A 416 -1.22 -21.63 13.98
CA GLY A 416 -1.51 -20.38 14.70
C GLY A 416 -0.66 -20.19 15.96
N THR A 417 0.58 -20.69 15.96
CA THR A 417 1.52 -20.54 17.08
C THR A 417 2.43 -19.33 16.88
N SER A 418 2.85 -18.70 17.98
CA SER A 418 3.64 -17.46 17.90
C SER A 418 5.00 -17.70 17.27
N MET A 419 5.25 -17.01 16.18
CA MET A 419 6.57 -16.79 15.59
C MET A 419 6.55 -15.46 14.87
N THR A 420 7.56 -14.62 15.11
CA THR A 420 7.72 -13.34 14.44
C THR A 420 8.75 -13.42 13.31
N SER A 421 8.70 -12.48 12.37
CA SER A 421 9.75 -12.36 11.34
C SER A 421 11.13 -12.14 11.94
N ALA A 422 11.23 -11.36 13.02
CA ALA A 422 12.48 -11.19 13.77
C ALA A 422 13.03 -12.52 14.29
N GLU A 423 12.19 -13.36 14.89
CA GLU A 423 12.59 -14.68 15.40
C GLU A 423 12.93 -15.66 14.26
N MET A 424 12.17 -15.64 13.16
CA MET A 424 12.45 -16.48 11.98
C MET A 424 13.82 -16.17 11.37
N LEU A 425 14.17 -14.89 11.27
CA LEU A 425 15.44 -14.45 10.68
C LEU A 425 16.60 -14.60 11.66
N GLU A 426 16.43 -14.31 12.94
CA GLU A 426 17.47 -14.49 13.97
C GLU A 426 17.85 -15.96 14.17
N ARG A 427 16.90 -16.87 13.97
CA ARG A 427 17.13 -18.33 14.01
C ARG A 427 17.58 -18.89 12.66
N ASP A 428 17.75 -18.04 11.65
CA ASP A 428 18.13 -18.40 10.28
C ASP A 428 17.18 -19.43 9.64
N MET A 429 15.88 -19.39 9.96
CA MET A 429 14.88 -20.37 9.51
C MET A 429 13.96 -19.86 8.39
N GLY A 430 13.67 -18.57 8.35
CA GLY A 430 12.68 -18.02 7.41
C GLY A 430 13.26 -17.65 6.04
N PHE A 431 12.64 -18.12 4.96
CA PHE A 431 13.03 -17.77 3.59
C PHE A 431 12.35 -16.50 3.06
N MET A 432 11.01 -16.46 3.00
CA MET A 432 10.28 -15.34 2.42
C MET A 432 8.98 -14.96 3.12
N HIS A 433 8.56 -13.71 2.94
CA HIS A 433 7.21 -13.26 3.28
C HIS A 433 6.78 -12.08 2.40
N TYR A 434 5.52 -11.63 2.56
CA TYR A 434 4.95 -10.48 1.86
C TYR A 434 4.59 -9.37 2.85
N ASP A 435 5.35 -8.29 2.89
CA ASP A 435 5.23 -7.28 3.95
C ASP A 435 5.93 -5.93 3.59
N TYR A 436 5.95 -4.99 4.54
CA TYR A 436 6.55 -3.66 4.42
C TYR A 436 8.09 -3.69 4.43
N ASN A 437 8.73 -3.14 3.39
CA ASN A 437 10.20 -3.19 3.24
C ASN A 437 10.97 -2.64 4.45
N GLN A 438 10.79 -1.36 4.76
CA GLN A 438 11.59 -0.65 5.77
C GLN A 438 11.62 -1.38 7.13
N THR A 439 10.46 -1.86 7.58
CA THR A 439 10.35 -2.51 8.89
C THR A 439 10.92 -3.94 8.92
N GLN A 440 11.10 -4.58 7.77
CA GLN A 440 11.53 -5.98 7.68
C GLN A 440 12.99 -6.12 7.27
N THR A 441 13.50 -5.22 6.41
CA THR A 441 14.92 -5.26 6.00
C THR A 441 15.88 -4.68 7.04
N VAL A 442 15.37 -4.01 8.08
CA VAL A 442 16.15 -3.67 9.27
C VAL A 442 16.80 -4.90 9.94
N TYR A 443 16.20 -6.08 9.74
CA TYR A 443 16.72 -7.35 10.26
C TYR A 443 18.01 -7.81 9.61
N ASN A 444 18.39 -7.31 8.41
CA ASN A 444 19.74 -7.52 7.88
C ASN A 444 20.82 -7.04 8.85
N ARG A 445 20.58 -5.93 9.55
CA ARG A 445 21.54 -5.35 10.51
C ARG A 445 21.35 -5.86 11.93
N THR A 446 20.10 -6.16 12.32
CA THR A 446 19.73 -6.37 13.73
C THR A 446 19.49 -7.83 14.11
N LYS A 447 19.31 -8.73 13.13
CA LYS A 447 18.93 -10.14 13.37
C LYS A 447 19.70 -11.15 12.53
N LEU A 448 19.98 -10.83 11.26
CA LEU A 448 20.77 -11.66 10.36
C LEU A 448 22.27 -11.49 10.62
N GLN A 449 23.04 -12.48 10.20
CA GLN A 449 24.50 -12.52 10.26
C GLN A 449 25.07 -11.95 8.95
N ALA A 450 24.98 -10.62 8.79
CA ALA A 450 25.43 -9.95 7.56
C ALA A 450 26.92 -10.19 7.25
N ASP A 451 27.75 -10.39 8.26
CA ASP A 451 29.17 -10.75 8.11
C ASP A 451 29.40 -12.16 7.55
N ALA A 452 28.40 -13.05 7.67
CA ALA A 452 28.35 -14.34 7.00
C ALA A 452 27.78 -14.25 5.56
N GLY A 453 27.43 -13.05 5.09
CA GLY A 453 26.88 -12.81 3.76
C GLY A 453 25.38 -13.09 3.63
N GLU A 454 24.66 -13.21 4.76
CA GLU A 454 23.20 -13.31 4.75
C GLU A 454 22.57 -12.03 4.21
N LYS A 455 21.52 -12.17 3.39
CA LYS A 455 20.89 -11.02 2.74
C LYS A 455 19.41 -11.24 2.47
N TYR A 456 18.59 -10.45 3.15
CA TYR A 456 17.15 -10.41 3.02
C TYR A 456 16.70 -9.12 2.34
N MET A 457 16.07 -9.21 1.18
CA MET A 457 15.73 -8.02 0.39
C MET A 457 14.37 -8.19 -0.30
N PRO A 458 13.68 -7.08 -0.61
CA PRO A 458 12.52 -7.15 -1.45
C PRO A 458 12.90 -7.54 -2.88
N VAL A 459 11.97 -8.21 -3.57
CA VAL A 459 12.12 -8.65 -4.95
C VAL A 459 10.92 -8.19 -5.78
N LEU A 460 11.08 -8.15 -7.11
CA LEU A 460 10.00 -7.76 -8.00
C LEU A 460 8.77 -8.66 -7.78
N PRO A 461 7.55 -8.12 -7.88
CA PRO A 461 6.34 -8.93 -7.95
C PRO A 461 6.40 -10.02 -9.04
N PRO A 462 5.70 -11.15 -8.84
CA PRO A 462 5.63 -12.22 -9.83
C PRO A 462 4.95 -11.77 -11.11
N VAL A 463 5.32 -12.42 -12.21
CA VAL A 463 4.48 -12.46 -13.41
C VAL A 463 3.30 -13.37 -13.14
N ALA A 464 2.08 -12.85 -13.35
CA ALA A 464 0.86 -13.64 -13.25
C ALA A 464 -0.05 -13.36 -14.44
N LYS A 465 -1.07 -14.20 -14.61
CA LYS A 465 -2.09 -14.02 -15.64
C LYS A 465 -3.18 -13.09 -15.12
N TRP A 466 -3.15 -11.84 -15.58
CA TRP A 466 -4.14 -10.83 -15.22
C TRP A 466 -5.19 -10.64 -16.31
N TYR A 467 -6.38 -10.19 -15.92
CA TYR A 467 -7.49 -9.86 -16.83
C TYR A 467 -7.99 -8.44 -16.58
N ASP A 468 -7.56 -7.51 -17.42
CA ASP A 468 -7.92 -6.08 -17.35
C ASP A 468 -9.20 -5.72 -18.12
N GLY A 469 -9.99 -6.73 -18.52
CA GLY A 469 -11.16 -6.56 -19.39
C GLY A 469 -10.85 -6.42 -20.89
N THR A 470 -9.59 -6.51 -21.32
CA THR A 470 -9.19 -6.50 -22.74
C THR A 470 -8.66 -7.84 -23.25
N GLY A 471 -8.50 -8.81 -22.35
CA GLY A 471 -7.92 -10.11 -22.63
C GLY A 471 -7.01 -10.53 -21.48
N SER A 472 -6.60 -11.80 -21.46
CA SER A 472 -5.59 -12.26 -20.50
C SER A 472 -4.21 -11.79 -20.92
N LYS A 473 -3.41 -11.31 -19.96
CA LYS A 473 -2.04 -10.86 -20.16
C LYS A 473 -1.15 -11.46 -19.08
N PHE A 474 0.06 -11.88 -19.44
CA PHE A 474 1.10 -12.16 -18.48
C PHE A 474 1.82 -10.86 -18.18
N MET A 475 1.69 -10.37 -16.96
CA MET A 475 2.29 -9.11 -16.53
C MET A 475 2.52 -9.11 -15.03
N ARG A 476 3.30 -8.14 -14.56
CA ARG A 476 3.41 -7.81 -13.15
C ARG A 476 2.40 -6.73 -12.81
N PHE A 477 1.65 -6.97 -11.75
CA PHE A 477 0.73 -5.98 -11.21
C PHE A 477 0.68 -6.13 -9.69
N THR A 478 0.73 -5.02 -8.96
CA THR A 478 0.56 -5.00 -7.50
C THR A 478 -0.54 -4.02 -7.11
N GLU A 479 -1.44 -4.42 -6.21
CA GLU A 479 -2.45 -3.52 -5.64
C GLU A 479 -1.98 -2.82 -4.36
N SER A 480 -0.84 -3.25 -3.82
CA SER A 480 -0.25 -2.69 -2.62
C SER A 480 0.37 -1.33 -2.93
N TRP A 481 -0.48 -0.33 -3.11
CA TRP A 481 -0.10 0.98 -3.64
C TRP A 481 -0.65 2.10 -2.77
N ARG A 482 0.20 2.95 -2.19
CA ARG A 482 -0.16 3.92 -1.15
C ARG A 482 -1.00 5.06 -1.70
N SER A 483 -1.96 5.45 -0.88
CA SER A 483 -2.96 6.49 -1.15
C SER A 483 -3.45 7.08 0.18
N ALA A 484 -4.42 7.99 0.11
CA ALA A 484 -5.10 8.52 1.27
C ALA A 484 -5.71 7.41 2.14
N LYS A 485 -5.37 7.40 3.42
CA LYS A 485 -6.01 6.55 4.43
C LYS A 485 -7.46 6.98 4.65
N SER A 486 -8.27 6.05 5.18
CA SER A 486 -9.66 6.27 5.59
C SER A 486 -9.78 7.05 6.91
N LEU A 487 -8.91 8.04 7.13
CA LEU A 487 -8.90 8.91 8.29
C LEU A 487 -8.32 10.28 7.94
N GLY A 488 -8.61 11.28 8.78
CA GLY A 488 -8.06 12.62 8.60
C GLY A 488 -8.45 13.60 9.68
N TRP A 489 -8.10 14.87 9.47
CA TRP A 489 -8.43 15.98 10.35
C TRP A 489 -9.71 16.67 9.91
N ALA A 490 -10.58 17.01 10.86
CA ALA A 490 -11.77 17.81 10.62
C ALA A 490 -11.83 19.00 11.59
N ILE A 491 -12.42 20.10 11.11
CA ILE A 491 -12.66 21.30 11.92
C ILE A 491 -14.05 21.20 12.53
N SER A 492 -14.13 21.34 13.84
CA SER A 492 -15.39 21.34 14.59
C SER A 492 -16.17 22.62 14.33
N ALA A 493 -17.40 22.52 13.79
CA ALA A 493 -18.26 23.67 13.58
C ALA A 493 -18.67 24.32 14.92
N ASP A 494 -18.99 23.51 15.94
CA ASP A 494 -19.34 24.01 17.29
C ASP A 494 -18.11 24.56 18.04
N GLY A 495 -16.90 24.07 17.70
CA GLY A 495 -15.64 24.44 18.34
C GLY A 495 -15.13 25.81 17.91
N ILE A 496 -15.17 26.05 16.60
CA ILE A 496 -14.86 27.35 16.00
C ILE A 496 -16.05 28.31 16.07
N ALA A 497 -17.30 27.84 16.11
CA ALA A 497 -18.52 28.67 16.17
C ALA A 497 -18.45 29.86 15.18
N ASP A 498 -18.68 31.09 15.66
CA ASP A 498 -18.52 32.33 14.86
C ASP A 498 -17.11 32.96 15.02
N ASP A 499 -16.15 32.24 15.61
CA ASP A 499 -14.77 32.68 15.79
C ASP A 499 -13.99 32.53 14.47
N ARG A 500 -14.01 33.61 13.70
CA ARG A 500 -13.33 33.71 12.41
C ARG A 500 -11.81 33.50 12.51
N ASP A 501 -11.19 33.93 13.61
CA ASP A 501 -9.74 33.83 13.77
C ASP A 501 -9.32 32.35 13.91
N LYS A 502 -10.07 31.58 14.70
CA LYS A 502 -9.88 30.13 14.80
C LYS A 502 -10.12 29.40 13.47
N LEU A 503 -11.17 29.78 12.75
CA LEU A 503 -11.44 29.21 11.42
C LEU A 503 -10.26 29.47 10.47
N CYS A 504 -9.80 30.71 10.38
CA CYS A 504 -8.66 31.08 9.54
C CYS A 504 -7.39 30.31 9.94
N ALA A 505 -7.09 30.21 11.24
CA ALA A 505 -5.93 29.46 11.73
C ALA A 505 -6.01 27.97 11.42
N ALA A 506 -7.19 27.34 11.59
CA ALA A 506 -7.40 25.94 11.28
C ALA A 506 -7.27 25.64 9.78
N LEU A 507 -7.86 26.48 8.91
CA LEU A 507 -7.72 26.36 7.46
C LEU A 507 -6.27 26.58 7.03
N LYS A 508 -5.56 27.54 7.64
CA LYS A 508 -4.15 27.82 7.33
C LYS A 508 -3.24 26.66 7.71
N LEU A 509 -3.51 26.01 8.84
CA LEU A 509 -2.81 24.79 9.25
C LEU A 509 -3.03 23.64 8.26
N ILE A 510 -4.27 23.41 7.84
CA ILE A 510 -4.58 22.38 6.83
C ILE A 510 -3.81 22.69 5.54
N ASP A 511 -3.96 23.89 4.98
CA ASP A 511 -3.27 24.26 3.73
C ASP A 511 -1.74 24.14 3.85
N TYR A 512 -1.17 24.62 4.95
CA TYR A 512 0.27 24.51 5.21
C TYR A 512 0.74 23.06 5.19
N ALA A 513 0.01 22.14 5.83
CA ALA A 513 0.38 20.71 5.89
C ALA A 513 0.42 20.02 4.51
N TYR A 514 -0.13 20.65 3.47
CA TYR A 514 -0.09 20.20 2.07
C TYR A 514 0.85 21.01 1.19
N SER A 515 1.40 22.12 1.68
CA SER A 515 2.43 22.90 0.98
C SER A 515 3.79 22.18 1.00
N ASP A 516 4.68 22.48 0.06
CA ASP A 516 6.03 21.87 0.02
C ASP A 516 6.80 22.03 1.34
N GLU A 517 6.76 23.22 1.96
CA GLU A 517 7.42 23.48 3.23
C GLU A 517 6.79 22.70 4.40
N GLY A 518 5.46 22.58 4.41
CA GLY A 518 4.77 21.82 5.44
C GLY A 518 4.96 20.32 5.27
N VAL A 519 4.96 19.80 4.05
CA VAL A 519 5.28 18.38 3.77
C VAL A 519 6.68 18.05 4.28
N ILE A 520 7.66 18.93 4.05
CA ILE A 520 9.02 18.75 4.58
C ILE A 520 9.01 18.76 6.11
N LEU A 521 8.49 19.83 6.74
CA LEU A 521 8.49 19.93 8.21
C LEU A 521 7.76 18.75 8.87
N MET A 522 6.59 18.40 8.33
CA MET A 522 5.72 17.41 8.93
C MET A 522 6.19 15.98 8.63
N SER A 523 7.02 15.76 7.60
CA SER A 523 7.65 14.44 7.33
C SER A 523 8.99 14.28 8.05
N TYR A 524 9.88 15.28 7.97
CA TYR A 524 11.26 15.20 8.47
C TYR A 524 11.37 15.63 9.94
N GLY A 525 10.52 16.56 10.39
CA GLY A 525 10.73 17.34 11.61
C GLY A 525 11.42 18.68 11.33
N PRO A 526 11.82 19.42 12.38
CA PRO A 526 12.46 20.74 12.24
C PRO A 526 13.76 20.71 11.45
N ASP A 527 14.26 21.88 11.03
CA ASP A 527 15.48 22.07 10.24
C ASP A 527 16.72 21.28 10.71
N ALA A 528 16.85 20.98 12.00
CA ALA A 528 17.94 20.17 12.55
C ALA A 528 17.92 18.71 12.03
N CYS A 529 16.74 18.23 11.61
CA CYS A 529 16.53 16.92 11.00
C CYS A 529 17.06 16.83 9.57
N ILE A 530 17.42 17.95 8.95
CA ILE A 530 17.76 18.05 7.53
C ILE A 530 19.23 18.44 7.39
N ARG A 531 19.95 17.72 6.53
CA ARG A 531 21.35 18.01 6.24
C ARG A 531 21.47 19.32 5.47
N LYS A 532 22.36 20.21 5.94
CA LYS A 532 22.67 21.48 5.27
C LYS A 532 24.03 21.44 4.59
N LYS A 533 24.15 22.12 3.45
CA LYS A 533 25.41 22.43 2.78
C LYS A 533 26.12 23.59 3.50
N GLU A 534 27.37 23.84 3.12
CA GLU A 534 28.17 24.95 3.70
C GLU A 534 27.52 26.33 3.49
N ASP A 535 26.71 26.50 2.45
CA ASP A 535 25.97 27.73 2.15
C ASP A 535 24.64 27.88 2.91
N GLY A 536 24.29 26.90 3.74
CA GLY A 536 23.07 26.87 4.54
C GLY A 536 21.83 26.32 3.82
N SER A 537 21.90 26.02 2.52
CA SER A 537 20.84 25.34 1.78
C SER A 537 20.76 23.85 2.14
N TYR A 538 19.62 23.20 1.89
CA TYR A 538 19.49 21.77 2.12
C TYR A 538 20.35 20.97 1.12
N ALA A 539 20.98 19.90 1.62
CA ALA A 539 21.46 18.82 0.77
C ALA A 539 20.23 18.10 0.19
N MET A 540 20.32 17.74 -1.09
CA MET A 540 19.21 17.14 -1.85
C MET A 540 19.71 15.85 -2.48
N PHE A 541 18.83 14.86 -2.56
CA PHE A 541 19.04 13.63 -3.32
C PHE A 541 17.85 13.34 -4.23
N SER A 542 18.08 12.51 -5.24
CA SER A 542 17.02 12.09 -6.16
C SER A 542 16.29 10.86 -5.62
N TYR A 543 14.97 10.94 -5.58
CA TYR A 543 14.06 9.85 -5.24
C TYR A 543 12.84 9.94 -6.14
N GLU A 544 12.47 8.85 -6.82
CA GLU A 544 11.34 8.80 -7.78
C GLU A 544 11.38 9.94 -8.83
N GLY A 545 12.59 10.32 -9.27
CA GLY A 545 12.80 11.40 -10.24
C GLY A 545 12.58 12.82 -9.69
N ARG A 546 12.37 12.99 -8.38
CA ARG A 546 12.23 14.28 -7.69
C ARG A 546 13.45 14.56 -6.81
N GLU A 547 13.81 15.83 -6.68
CA GLU A 547 14.85 16.28 -5.76
C GLU A 547 14.23 16.59 -4.41
N ILE A 548 14.73 15.94 -3.35
CA ILE A 548 14.17 16.03 -2.01
C ILE A 548 15.28 16.14 -0.95
N PRO A 549 14.98 16.70 0.24
CA PRO A 549 16.01 16.93 1.25
C PRO A 549 16.63 15.64 1.81
N GLU A 550 17.93 15.67 2.08
CA GLU A 550 18.63 14.62 2.82
C GLU A 550 18.43 14.80 4.33
N ILE A 551 18.21 13.71 5.08
CA ILE A 551 18.19 13.72 6.54
C ILE A 551 19.58 14.04 7.11
N SER A 552 19.62 14.66 8.29
CA SER A 552 20.89 14.91 8.99
C SER A 552 21.53 13.60 9.49
N PRO A 553 22.87 13.51 9.53
CA PRO A 553 23.56 12.37 10.13
C PRO A 553 23.13 12.10 11.58
N GLU A 554 22.88 13.16 12.35
CA GLU A 554 22.48 13.09 13.75
C GLU A 554 21.09 12.46 13.90
N LEU A 555 20.13 12.82 13.04
CA LEU A 555 18.83 12.18 13.01
C LEU A 555 18.95 10.70 12.61
N TYR A 556 19.72 10.39 11.57
CA TYR A 556 19.95 9.02 11.14
C TYR A 556 20.52 8.17 12.29
N GLU A 557 21.56 8.66 12.98
CA GLU A 557 22.14 7.98 14.14
C GLU A 557 21.13 7.79 15.28
N GLU A 558 20.26 8.77 15.54
CA GLU A 558 19.27 8.66 16.59
C GLU A 558 18.16 7.66 16.26
N VAL A 559 17.67 7.64 15.02
CA VAL A 559 16.69 6.64 14.55
C VAL A 559 17.25 5.22 14.69
N TRP A 560 18.53 5.02 14.38
CA TRP A 560 19.19 3.71 14.51
C TRP A 560 19.52 3.29 15.94
N LYS A 561 19.44 4.19 16.93
CA LYS A 561 19.45 3.82 18.36
C LYS A 561 18.12 3.17 18.78
N GLU A 562 17.04 3.44 18.03
CA GLU A 562 15.70 2.88 18.23
C GLU A 562 15.35 1.89 17.10
N ASP A 563 16.31 1.04 16.72
CA ASP A 563 16.15 -0.06 15.75
C ASP A 563 15.77 0.35 14.32
N GLY A 564 16.04 1.60 13.89
CA GLY A 564 15.94 2.00 12.47
C GLY A 564 14.52 2.29 11.96
N ASN A 565 13.49 2.11 12.78
CA ASN A 565 12.10 2.38 12.39
C ASN A 565 11.79 3.88 12.49
N PHE A 566 11.95 4.58 11.36
CA PHE A 566 11.72 6.03 11.30
C PHE A 566 10.32 6.44 11.71
N THR A 567 9.26 5.74 11.26
CA THR A 567 7.88 6.17 11.53
C THR A 567 7.55 6.11 13.02
N ASP A 568 7.98 5.06 13.72
CA ASP A 568 7.75 4.96 15.16
C ASP A 568 8.57 6.00 15.93
N TYR A 569 9.83 6.22 15.53
CA TYR A 569 10.66 7.28 16.08
C TYR A 569 10.03 8.68 15.88
N ALA A 570 9.59 8.98 14.66
CA ALA A 570 8.98 10.24 14.26
C ALA A 570 7.73 10.55 15.10
N ARG A 571 6.81 9.60 15.23
CA ARG A 571 5.61 9.76 16.06
C ARG A 571 5.97 9.96 17.53
N ARG A 572 6.94 9.20 18.04
CA ARG A 572 7.28 9.19 19.47
C ARG A 572 8.06 10.43 19.92
N TYR A 573 9.05 10.85 19.14
CA TYR A 573 10.01 11.88 19.57
C TYR A 573 9.88 13.20 18.81
N LEU A 574 9.59 13.16 17.50
CA LEU A 574 9.50 14.40 16.70
C LEU A 574 8.09 15.00 16.67
N GLY A 575 7.06 14.17 16.82
CA GLY A 575 5.65 14.57 16.63
C GLY A 575 5.26 14.68 15.15
N SER A 576 6.15 14.29 14.23
CA SER A 576 5.87 14.18 12.81
C SER A 576 5.03 12.93 12.50
N THR A 577 4.54 12.82 11.27
CA THR A 577 3.67 11.74 10.74
C THR A 577 2.30 11.55 11.43
N LEU A 578 1.69 12.65 11.89
CA LEU A 578 0.39 12.69 12.59
C LEU A 578 -0.81 13.20 11.73
N GLY A 579 -0.96 12.73 10.48
CA GLY A 579 -2.23 12.91 9.73
C GLY A 579 -2.27 14.01 8.66
N PHE A 580 -1.38 13.96 7.67
CA PHE A 580 -1.27 14.89 6.53
C PHE A 580 -0.51 14.21 5.38
N LEU A 581 0.05 14.94 4.40
CA LEU A 581 0.87 14.36 3.35
C LEU A 581 2.30 14.00 3.82
N LYS A 582 2.58 12.71 4.07
CA LYS A 582 3.92 12.21 4.44
C LYS A 582 4.73 11.79 3.21
N SER A 583 5.98 12.25 3.12
CA SER A 583 6.95 11.77 2.14
C SER A 583 7.55 10.42 2.54
N HIS A 584 7.49 9.41 1.66
CA HIS A 584 8.13 8.11 1.88
C HIS A 584 9.65 8.19 1.87
N ALA A 585 10.21 9.20 1.23
CA ALA A 585 11.64 9.28 1.03
C ALA A 585 12.47 9.45 2.31
N VAL A 586 11.85 9.88 3.41
CA VAL A 586 12.49 9.87 4.73
C VAL A 586 12.65 8.44 5.25
N GLU A 587 11.65 7.58 5.02
CA GLU A 587 11.71 6.15 5.35
C GLU A 587 12.78 5.46 4.51
N TYR A 588 12.82 5.76 3.21
CA TYR A 588 13.85 5.25 2.29
C TYR A 588 15.26 5.57 2.77
N GLN A 589 15.53 6.81 3.21
CA GLN A 589 16.86 7.17 3.71
C GLN A 589 17.28 6.39 4.96
N CYS A 590 16.32 6.11 5.85
CA CYS A 590 16.53 5.33 7.07
C CYS A 590 16.56 3.80 6.82
N MET A 591 16.24 3.34 5.61
CA MET A 591 16.21 1.93 5.26
C MET A 591 17.62 1.32 5.23
N GLU A 592 17.68 0.02 5.50
CA GLU A 592 18.89 -0.80 5.39
C GLU A 592 19.30 -0.98 3.91
N ASP A 593 20.60 -1.18 3.65
CA ASP A 593 21.17 -1.14 2.30
C ASP A 593 20.63 -2.24 1.37
N ALA A 594 20.40 -3.47 1.86
CA ALA A 594 19.75 -4.52 1.08
C ALA A 594 18.28 -4.18 0.78
N GLY A 595 17.60 -3.50 1.71
CA GLY A 595 16.27 -2.93 1.48
C GLY A 595 16.26 -1.91 0.35
N LYS A 596 17.21 -0.97 0.36
CA LYS A 596 17.37 0.05 -0.70
C LYS A 596 17.69 -0.56 -2.05
N GLU A 597 18.56 -1.56 -2.08
CA GLU A 597 18.92 -2.25 -3.33
C GLU A 597 17.70 -2.91 -3.98
N GLY A 598 16.91 -3.66 -3.21
CA GLY A 598 15.73 -4.32 -3.75
C GLY A 598 14.61 -3.35 -4.11
N GLU A 599 14.41 -2.29 -3.32
CA GLU A 599 13.43 -1.23 -3.62
C GLU A 599 13.79 -0.50 -4.91
N ALA A 600 15.06 -0.14 -5.10
CA ALA A 600 15.53 0.50 -6.33
C ALA A 600 15.25 -0.38 -7.57
N ASN A 601 15.38 -1.70 -7.47
CA ASN A 601 15.03 -2.61 -8.56
C ASN A 601 13.54 -2.54 -8.92
N ILE A 602 12.67 -2.46 -7.90
CA ILE A 602 11.22 -2.35 -8.07
C ILE A 602 10.85 -0.98 -8.63
N GLU A 603 11.40 0.11 -8.08
CA GLU A 603 11.18 1.48 -8.54
C GLU A 603 11.58 1.65 -10.01
N ASN A 604 12.75 1.12 -10.42
CA ASN A 604 13.16 1.11 -11.82
C ASN A 604 12.13 0.37 -12.70
N ALA A 605 11.58 -0.75 -12.21
CA ALA A 605 10.59 -1.53 -12.94
C ALA A 605 9.22 -0.83 -13.03
N VAL A 606 8.82 -0.07 -12.01
CA VAL A 606 7.63 0.78 -12.04
C VAL A 606 7.84 1.92 -13.03
N ALA A 607 8.93 2.68 -12.90
CA ALA A 607 9.23 3.83 -13.76
C ALA A 607 9.34 3.46 -15.25
N LEU A 608 9.75 2.23 -15.56
CA LEU A 608 9.84 1.69 -16.91
C LEU A 608 8.56 0.95 -17.38
N GLY A 609 7.52 0.88 -16.55
CA GLY A 609 6.23 0.27 -16.87
C GLY A 609 6.22 -1.27 -16.92
N VAL A 610 7.26 -1.91 -16.37
CA VAL A 610 7.38 -3.37 -16.25
C VAL A 610 6.53 -3.90 -15.10
N VAL A 611 6.51 -3.19 -13.97
CA VAL A 611 5.57 -3.42 -12.87
C VAL A 611 4.45 -2.38 -12.99
N ARG A 612 3.21 -2.85 -13.12
CA ARG A 612 2.03 -1.99 -13.13
C ARG A 612 1.37 -1.94 -11.75
N HIS A 613 0.59 -0.90 -11.51
CA HIS A 613 -0.18 -0.71 -10.28
C HIS A 613 -1.47 0.04 -10.60
N PRO A 614 -2.43 0.14 -9.65
CA PRO A 614 -3.50 1.11 -9.75
C PRO A 614 -2.94 2.54 -9.65
N GLU A 615 -3.38 3.40 -10.55
CA GLU A 615 -3.10 4.83 -10.59
C GLU A 615 -4.05 5.59 -9.64
N LEU A 616 -3.56 6.70 -9.09
CA LEU A 616 -4.37 7.63 -8.28
C LEU A 616 -5.28 8.53 -9.13
N SER A 617 -5.27 8.33 -10.45
CA SER A 617 -6.10 8.98 -11.46
C SER A 617 -7.20 8.07 -12.03
N GLN A 618 -8.25 8.67 -12.57
CA GLN A 618 -9.22 7.98 -13.44
C GLN A 618 -8.61 7.67 -14.82
N GLU A 619 -8.30 6.39 -15.04
CA GLU A 619 -7.73 5.86 -16.26
C GLU A 619 -8.80 5.53 -17.30
N GLU A 620 -8.44 5.56 -18.59
CA GLU A 620 -9.35 5.16 -19.67
C GLU A 620 -9.86 3.72 -19.47
N ASN A 621 -8.96 2.84 -19.02
CA ASN A 621 -9.32 1.55 -18.46
C ASN A 621 -9.29 1.67 -16.93
N LEU A 622 -10.46 1.88 -16.31
CA LEU A 622 -10.58 2.01 -14.85
C LEU A 622 -10.09 0.79 -14.08
N TRP A 623 -9.83 -0.34 -14.75
CA TRP A 623 -9.09 -1.44 -14.12
C TRP A 623 -7.71 -1.01 -13.61
N TYR A 624 -7.08 -0.01 -14.22
CA TYR A 624 -5.83 0.58 -13.73
C TYR A 624 -6.05 1.75 -12.78
N SER A 625 -7.28 2.08 -12.38
CA SER A 625 -7.52 3.10 -11.34
C SER A 625 -7.65 2.46 -9.96
N LEU A 626 -7.14 3.17 -8.96
CA LEU A 626 -7.34 2.84 -7.56
C LEU A 626 -8.81 3.00 -7.16
N ILE A 627 -9.35 2.08 -6.35
CA ILE A 627 -10.68 2.27 -5.75
C ILE A 627 -10.65 3.42 -4.72
N PRO A 628 -11.70 4.25 -4.59
CA PRO A 628 -11.78 5.21 -3.50
C PRO A 628 -11.67 4.52 -2.14
N THR A 629 -10.92 5.12 -1.21
CA THR A 629 -10.64 4.55 0.11
C THR A 629 -11.78 4.76 1.10
N THR A 630 -12.85 5.43 0.69
CA THR A 630 -14.11 5.56 1.42
C THR A 630 -15.23 5.86 0.43
N PHE A 631 -16.45 5.43 0.75
CA PHE A 631 -17.65 5.74 -0.01
C PHE A 631 -18.61 6.64 0.80
N PRO A 632 -19.27 7.62 0.18
CA PRO A 632 -20.28 8.47 0.81
C PRO A 632 -21.61 7.72 0.97
N LEU A 633 -21.62 6.79 1.92
CA LEU A 633 -22.79 5.98 2.23
C LEU A 633 -23.81 6.80 3.02
N THR A 634 -25.06 6.78 2.57
CA THR A 634 -26.17 7.35 3.33
C THR A 634 -26.43 6.53 4.59
N ARG A 635 -27.10 7.14 5.59
CA ARG A 635 -27.51 6.42 6.80
C ARG A 635 -28.29 5.13 6.50
N LYS A 636 -29.21 5.21 5.53
CA LYS A 636 -30.02 4.07 5.10
C LYS A 636 -29.17 2.96 4.49
N GLU A 637 -28.18 3.30 3.65
CA GLU A 637 -27.26 2.32 3.07
C GLU A 637 -26.40 1.66 4.14
N MET A 638 -25.87 2.42 5.10
CA MET A 638 -25.16 1.86 6.24
C MET A 638 -26.05 0.92 7.08
N ASP A 639 -27.29 1.32 7.37
CA ASP A 639 -28.23 0.49 8.10
C ASP A 639 -28.57 -0.81 7.33
N LEU A 640 -28.60 -0.78 5.99
CA LEU A 640 -28.78 -1.98 5.16
C LEU A 640 -27.54 -2.89 5.17
N LEU A 641 -26.33 -2.32 5.10
CA LEU A 641 -25.09 -3.10 5.20
C LEU A 641 -24.99 -3.81 6.56
N ASN A 642 -25.42 -3.16 7.65
CA ASN A 642 -25.40 -3.71 9.00
C ASN A 642 -26.38 -4.90 9.21
N ILE A 643 -27.28 -5.18 8.26
CA ILE A 643 -28.13 -6.39 8.28
C ILE A 643 -27.31 -7.66 7.96
N TYR A 644 -26.14 -7.49 7.33
CA TYR A 644 -25.26 -8.58 6.88
C TYR A 644 -23.94 -8.58 7.67
N PRO A 645 -23.96 -8.89 8.97
CA PRO A 645 -22.78 -8.83 9.82
C PRO A 645 -21.68 -9.79 9.36
N ASP A 646 -22.04 -10.91 8.72
CA ASP A 646 -21.12 -11.91 8.18
C ASP A 646 -20.06 -11.33 7.23
N MET A 647 -20.38 -10.26 6.47
CA MET A 647 -19.41 -9.61 5.59
C MET A 647 -18.26 -8.94 6.36
N ASN A 648 -18.49 -8.56 7.61
CA ASN A 648 -17.49 -7.99 8.50
C ASN A 648 -16.88 -9.06 9.41
N ASP A 649 -17.72 -9.91 10.00
CA ASP A 649 -17.32 -10.87 11.03
C ASP A 649 -16.48 -12.03 10.46
N CYS A 650 -16.79 -12.50 9.24
CA CYS A 650 -16.06 -13.59 8.59
C CYS A 650 -14.86 -13.13 7.77
N PHE A 651 -14.65 -11.82 7.58
CA PHE A 651 -13.56 -11.28 6.77
C PHE A 651 -12.75 -10.22 7.54
N SER A 652 -12.77 -10.32 8.87
CA SER A 652 -12.17 -9.33 9.75
C SER A 652 -10.64 -9.39 9.65
N PRO A 653 -9.97 -8.26 9.35
CA PRO A 653 -8.51 -8.15 9.41
C PRO A 653 -8.02 -7.78 10.82
N SER A 654 -8.91 -7.67 11.81
CA SER A 654 -8.54 -7.29 13.17
C SER A 654 -7.69 -8.37 13.84
N LYS A 655 -6.80 -7.97 14.76
CA LYS A 655 -5.89 -8.87 15.49
C LYS A 655 -6.61 -10.07 16.12
N ASP A 656 -7.76 -9.82 16.74
CA ASP A 656 -8.60 -10.83 17.42
C ASP A 656 -9.80 -11.27 16.58
N GLY A 657 -9.84 -10.91 15.29
CA GLY A 657 -10.90 -11.26 14.35
C GLY A 657 -10.73 -12.65 13.74
N ASN A 658 -11.73 -13.08 12.97
CA ASN A 658 -11.64 -14.26 12.11
C ASN A 658 -11.65 -13.87 10.63
N ASN A 659 -10.93 -14.63 9.80
CA ASN A 659 -10.93 -14.41 8.35
C ASN A 659 -11.04 -15.74 7.58
N LEU A 660 -12.17 -15.92 6.90
CA LEU A 660 -12.50 -17.10 6.09
C LEU A 660 -11.43 -17.39 5.02
N LEU A 661 -10.79 -16.36 4.44
CA LEU A 661 -9.77 -16.58 3.43
C LEU A 661 -8.51 -17.22 4.04
N VAL A 662 -8.13 -16.80 5.26
CA VAL A 662 -7.04 -17.44 6.03
C VAL A 662 -7.43 -18.86 6.43
N ASP A 663 -8.67 -19.07 6.88
CA ASP A 663 -9.16 -20.39 7.26
C ASP A 663 -9.09 -21.39 6.09
N ILE A 664 -9.37 -20.95 4.87
CA ILE A 664 -9.28 -21.78 3.66
C ILE A 664 -7.83 -22.11 3.32
N ILE A 665 -6.88 -21.17 3.47
CA ILE A 665 -5.46 -21.48 3.26
C ILE A 665 -5.01 -22.59 4.22
N VAL A 666 -5.40 -22.51 5.49
CA VAL A 666 -4.94 -23.45 6.52
C VAL A 666 -5.63 -24.81 6.44
N ASN A 667 -6.95 -24.82 6.32
CA ASN A 667 -7.77 -26.03 6.44
C ASN A 667 -8.28 -26.55 5.09
N GLY A 668 -7.98 -25.86 4.00
CA GLY A 668 -8.57 -26.14 2.71
C GLY A 668 -10.07 -25.89 2.74
N PHE A 669 -10.80 -26.72 1.98
CA PHE A 669 -12.25 -26.73 1.97
C PHE A 669 -12.85 -27.74 2.97
N GLU A 670 -12.02 -28.34 3.85
CA GLU A 670 -12.52 -29.19 4.92
C GLU A 670 -13.26 -28.33 5.97
N GLY A 671 -14.47 -28.75 6.32
CA GLY A 671 -15.35 -27.99 7.22
C GLY A 671 -16.25 -26.95 6.52
N THR A 672 -16.06 -26.66 5.23
CA THR A 672 -16.95 -25.79 4.45
C THR A 672 -18.00 -26.55 3.63
N ALA A 673 -17.84 -27.88 3.45
CA ALA A 673 -18.71 -28.78 2.65
C ALA A 673 -18.90 -28.35 1.17
N ASP A 674 -18.13 -27.37 0.70
CA ASP A 674 -18.45 -26.60 -0.49
C ASP A 674 -17.23 -26.42 -1.40
N SER A 675 -17.44 -26.57 -2.73
CA SER A 675 -16.43 -26.22 -3.74
C SER A 675 -16.21 -24.71 -3.81
N GLU A 676 -15.14 -24.25 -4.46
CA GLU A 676 -14.79 -22.85 -4.66
C GLU A 676 -15.99 -22.00 -5.13
N ALA A 677 -16.70 -22.49 -6.15
CA ALA A 677 -17.87 -21.82 -6.70
C ALA A 677 -19.05 -21.74 -5.72
N LYS A 678 -19.17 -22.71 -4.80
CA LYS A 678 -20.23 -22.72 -3.79
C LYS A 678 -19.93 -21.74 -2.66
N ILE A 679 -18.66 -21.60 -2.24
CA ILE A 679 -18.28 -20.57 -1.26
C ILE A 679 -18.51 -19.18 -1.84
N ALA A 680 -18.06 -18.92 -3.07
CA ALA A 680 -18.35 -17.65 -3.76
C ALA A 680 -19.86 -17.38 -3.84
N TYR A 681 -20.66 -18.41 -4.16
CA TYR A 681 -22.12 -18.31 -4.16
C TYR A 681 -22.68 -17.98 -2.76
N LYS A 682 -22.22 -18.66 -1.71
CA LYS A 682 -22.64 -18.43 -0.33
C LYS A 682 -22.34 -17.01 0.11
N VAL A 683 -21.13 -16.51 -0.14
CA VAL A 683 -20.76 -15.13 0.19
C VAL A 683 -21.64 -14.12 -0.57
N ASN A 684 -21.94 -14.39 -1.83
CA ASN A 684 -22.80 -13.55 -2.65
C ASN A 684 -24.27 -13.56 -2.19
N LYS A 685 -24.85 -14.74 -1.95
CA LYS A 685 -26.31 -14.91 -1.79
C LYS A 685 -26.79 -15.07 -0.35
N GLU A 686 -25.95 -15.60 0.51
CA GLU A 686 -26.33 -15.95 1.89
C GLU A 686 -25.74 -14.97 2.89
N MET A 687 -24.48 -14.54 2.68
CA MET A 687 -23.79 -13.59 3.56
C MET A 687 -24.03 -12.12 3.18
N GLY A 688 -24.79 -11.84 2.12
CA GLY A 688 -25.18 -10.48 1.73
C GLY A 688 -24.24 -9.74 0.79
N GLY A 689 -23.14 -10.36 0.35
CA GLY A 689 -22.13 -9.68 -0.47
C GLY A 689 -22.66 -9.11 -1.78
N GLY A 690 -23.64 -9.76 -2.42
CA GLY A 690 -24.27 -9.25 -3.64
C GLY A 690 -25.12 -7.98 -3.41
N GLU A 691 -25.73 -7.82 -2.23
CA GLU A 691 -26.44 -6.59 -1.88
C GLU A 691 -25.47 -5.49 -1.46
N SER A 692 -24.43 -5.84 -0.69
CA SER A 692 -23.35 -4.90 -0.34
C SER A 692 -22.69 -4.29 -1.58
N LEU A 693 -22.37 -5.11 -2.59
CA LEU A 693 -21.77 -4.62 -3.85
C LEU A 693 -22.69 -3.64 -4.60
N LYS A 694 -24.01 -3.86 -4.60
CA LYS A 694 -24.97 -2.93 -5.23
C LYS A 694 -25.03 -1.59 -4.50
N ILE A 695 -24.97 -1.61 -3.16
CA ILE A 695 -24.93 -0.40 -2.35
C ILE A 695 -23.65 0.40 -2.66
N MET A 696 -22.50 -0.28 -2.66
CA MET A 696 -21.21 0.36 -2.99
C MET A 696 -21.21 0.90 -4.43
N GLN A 697 -21.76 0.16 -5.40
CA GLN A 697 -21.91 0.64 -6.78
C GLN A 697 -22.78 1.89 -6.84
N SER A 698 -23.91 1.93 -6.11
CA SER A 698 -24.76 3.11 -6.09
C SER A 698 -24.06 4.33 -5.50
N ALA A 699 -23.22 4.17 -4.48
CA ALA A 699 -22.41 5.25 -3.94
C ALA A 699 -21.34 5.72 -4.93
N MET A 700 -20.71 4.78 -5.64
CA MET A 700 -19.75 5.08 -6.70
C MET A 700 -20.38 5.86 -7.86
N ASP A 701 -21.58 5.44 -8.30
CA ASP A 701 -22.30 6.13 -9.38
C ASP A 701 -22.60 7.59 -9.00
N ARG A 702 -22.95 7.85 -7.72
CA ARG A 702 -23.12 9.23 -7.22
C ARG A 702 -21.81 10.02 -7.22
N LEU A 703 -20.70 9.40 -6.84
CA LEU A 703 -19.37 10.03 -6.88
C LEU A 703 -18.98 10.41 -8.32
N PHE A 704 -19.17 9.53 -9.29
CA PHE A 704 -18.90 9.83 -10.69
C PHE A 704 -19.79 10.95 -11.24
N LEU A 705 -21.08 10.96 -10.88
CA LEU A 705 -21.99 12.04 -11.28
C LEU A 705 -21.64 13.40 -10.66
N CYS A 706 -21.02 13.41 -9.47
CA CYS A 706 -20.59 14.64 -8.81
C CYS A 706 -19.46 15.36 -9.58
N TYR A 707 -18.64 14.62 -10.33
CA TYR A 707 -17.42 15.16 -10.97
C TYR A 707 -17.30 14.91 -12.48
N GLY A 708 -18.25 14.20 -13.09
CA GLY A 708 -18.33 13.92 -14.54
C GLY A 708 -19.32 14.82 -15.25
#